data_AF-A0A895Y881-F1
#
_entry.id   AF-A0A895Y881-F1
#
_cell.length_a   1.000
_cell.length_b   1.000
_cell.length_c   1.000
_cell.angle_alpha   90.00
_cell.angle_beta   90.00
_cell.angle_gamma   90.00
#
_symmetry.space_group_name_H-M   'P 1'
#
loop_
_entity.id
_entity.type
_entity.pdbx_description
1 polymer ?
#
loop_
_entity_poly.entity_id
_entity_poly.type
_entity_poly.pdbx_seq_one_letter_code
_entity_poly.pdbx_strand_id
1 'polypeptide(L)'
;MTGLAAVFGTDLPAPAGHQPGWPPAAATIAAALAVRGRQPANWSAGGAELVIQAELPMVHRIPAGALVLAGSAAPSDIAAAYASGGAAGLRALGLGEYAVILADLSRNVLFLARTPAGPPLYWARHGPVVLAASEPAGVLAGGLPAEPDQTVVRRFLATGACDDQAATFYAGVRRVLPGQVVEVTRTPTGCQVRADPPAPAPLPDPAQRLAALDFTGPVGVRLGCGAGAAAVLGSALAAHDRPRPLPVYSAHFPELTAVDDRGAYCAGTLLGPSALGAARHRALPFFLDEVDVDGYLDDLGEPTPSLSDWLCWATARRVAGDVGVLVDSMTGPQLSRLTDRIASRYGVVVAQPLADLTAAAGRAAALTIAERTLPDAAVTDTLASQPDDSTGPLLPELLRGLQSELVTTFLDPRLPAYLGPRTAADGLRQVLALLSGGADPAAVWRRYLVERWLRRPPFRQHPGRAAPPAEWAAPTSPDRAGGWAVVPVRTELLQPGDRFLARLAWYASEAAAGAPPGRWWLLLAAKPLAVAQGRARPLWEIRPGPTARLLHRLAGRRLAAAGAFGGVTLRRPTAGLSLAGPWTLQVAVETAGRCRLVAATAVALLGGARLAARIAGPAARSVRPPRPGAPPPAQVAVTSAPAEPDRVAAQLLTALRTTLPPDRFADLAGCAVVTDEVLGWATISGEPPPSADWEQLRAFAASDPFDPPSTPMVLALPAGILRPYDQSGAPPTGGTAGRSEYAGGVVRHVPAGPGAPGGTRRSTQDQPGQGRPERGEGG
;
A
#
# COMPACT_ATOMS: atom_id res chain seq x y z
N MET A 1 12.93 -17.03 5.02
CA MET A 1 12.29 -16.20 6.07
C MET A 1 11.02 -16.89 6.51
N THR A 2 10.53 -16.58 7.71
CA THR A 2 9.54 -17.41 8.40
C THR A 2 8.48 -16.55 9.08
N GLY A 3 7.21 -16.82 8.80
CA GLY A 3 6.05 -16.32 9.52
C GLY A 3 5.55 -17.36 10.50
N LEU A 4 5.24 -16.92 11.72
CA LEU A 4 4.71 -17.78 12.78
C LEU A 4 3.31 -17.31 13.12
N ALA A 5 2.43 -18.25 13.43
CA ALA A 5 1.11 -17.94 13.96
C ALA A 5 0.57 -19.06 14.85
N ALA A 6 -0.36 -18.71 15.72
CA ALA A 6 -1.15 -19.66 16.48
C ALA A 6 -2.54 -19.14 16.81
N VAL A 7 -3.47 -20.08 16.93
CA VAL A 7 -4.79 -19.90 17.53
C VAL A 7 -4.89 -20.83 18.72
N PHE A 8 -5.23 -20.31 19.89
CA PHE A 8 -5.28 -21.10 21.12
C PHE A 8 -6.50 -20.77 21.95
N GLY A 9 -7.36 -21.77 22.18
CA GLY A 9 -8.57 -21.64 23.00
C GLY A 9 -9.65 -22.64 22.58
N THR A 10 -10.89 -22.37 22.98
CA THR A 10 -12.09 -23.05 22.47
C THR A 10 -12.58 -22.34 21.20
N ASP A 11 -13.27 -23.04 20.29
CA ASP A 11 -13.70 -22.51 18.99
C ASP A 11 -14.20 -21.05 19.06
N LEU A 12 -13.70 -20.22 18.14
CA LEU A 12 -14.18 -18.86 17.94
C LEU A 12 -15.68 -18.92 17.63
N PRO A 13 -16.56 -18.18 18.35
CA PRO A 13 -17.88 -17.92 17.80
C PRO A 13 -17.69 -17.23 16.45
N ALA A 14 -18.36 -17.74 15.41
CA ALA A 14 -18.35 -17.09 14.10
C ALA A 14 -18.66 -15.59 14.28
N PRO A 15 -17.91 -14.67 13.64
CA PRO A 15 -18.12 -13.25 13.86
C PRO A 15 -19.58 -12.89 13.61
N ALA A 16 -20.16 -12.07 14.49
CA ALA A 16 -21.56 -11.67 14.38
C ALA A 16 -21.82 -11.04 13.00
N GLY A 17 -22.66 -11.70 12.20
CA GLY A 17 -23.00 -11.28 10.83
C GLY A 17 -22.30 -12.04 9.69
N HIS A 18 -21.61 -13.15 9.95
CA HIS A 18 -20.98 -13.93 8.87
C HIS A 18 -21.95 -14.81 8.08
N GLN A 19 -21.91 -14.63 6.75
CA GLN A 19 -22.49 -15.52 5.76
C GLN A 19 -21.76 -16.88 5.75
N PRO A 20 -22.43 -17.98 5.35
CA PRO A 20 -21.79 -19.29 5.19
C PRO A 20 -20.62 -19.19 4.18
N GLY A 21 -19.38 -19.44 4.63
CA GLY A 21 -18.18 -19.45 3.77
C GLY A 21 -16.87 -18.85 4.34
N TRP A 22 -16.85 -18.32 5.57
CA TRP A 22 -15.62 -17.74 6.14
C TRP A 22 -14.57 -18.80 6.49
N PRO A 23 -13.29 -18.64 6.06
CA PRO A 23 -12.24 -19.61 6.35
C PRO A 23 -11.85 -19.62 7.85
N PRO A 24 -11.35 -20.76 8.38
CA PRO A 24 -10.87 -20.85 9.76
C PRO A 24 -9.85 -19.76 10.07
N ALA A 25 -9.85 -19.22 11.30
CA ALA A 25 -8.99 -18.10 11.68
C ALA A 25 -7.51 -18.35 11.36
N ALA A 26 -7.01 -19.56 11.59
CA ALA A 26 -5.63 -19.93 11.25
C ALA A 26 -5.31 -19.87 9.75
N ALA A 27 -6.25 -20.24 8.88
CA ALA A 27 -6.08 -20.13 7.43
C ALA A 27 -6.03 -18.67 6.99
N THR A 28 -6.86 -17.81 7.57
CA THR A 28 -6.85 -16.36 7.30
C THR A 28 -5.56 -15.71 7.80
N ILE A 29 -5.07 -16.11 8.97
CA ILE A 29 -3.77 -15.67 9.49
C ILE A 29 -2.64 -16.14 8.57
N ALA A 30 -2.66 -17.40 8.13
CA ALA A 30 -1.67 -17.95 7.20
C ALA A 30 -1.63 -17.16 5.88
N ALA A 31 -2.79 -16.81 5.34
CA ALA A 31 -2.90 -16.00 4.12
C ALA A 31 -2.32 -14.59 4.32
N ALA A 32 -2.59 -13.95 5.46
CA ALA A 32 -2.01 -12.65 5.80
C ALA A 32 -0.47 -12.69 5.95
N LEU A 33 0.09 -13.86 6.28
CA LEU A 33 1.53 -14.08 6.41
C LEU A 33 2.20 -14.63 5.14
N ALA A 34 1.48 -14.77 4.03
CA ALA A 34 2.01 -15.35 2.77
C ALA A 34 3.20 -14.57 2.18
N VAL A 35 3.36 -13.29 2.54
CA VAL A 35 4.51 -12.48 2.16
C VAL A 35 5.82 -13.00 2.78
N ARG A 36 5.77 -13.80 3.85
CA ARG A 36 6.96 -14.36 4.52
C ARG A 36 7.44 -15.70 3.93
N GLY A 37 6.64 -16.35 3.11
CA GLY A 37 6.96 -17.65 2.53
C GLY A 37 5.80 -18.20 1.72
N ARG A 38 6.11 -19.00 0.70
CA ARG A 38 5.11 -19.49 -0.26
C ARG A 38 4.32 -20.70 0.23
N GLN A 39 4.81 -21.41 1.24
CA GLN A 39 4.19 -22.65 1.70
C GLN A 39 3.80 -22.56 3.19
N PRO A 40 2.52 -22.84 3.51
CA PRO A 40 2.10 -23.02 4.89
C PRO A 40 2.30 -24.48 5.34
N ALA A 41 2.64 -24.67 6.61
CA ALA A 41 2.38 -25.91 7.34
C ALA A 41 1.60 -25.59 8.61
N ASN A 42 0.72 -26.50 9.00
CA ASN A 42 -0.10 -26.36 10.20
C ASN A 42 -0.07 -27.63 11.04
N TRP A 43 -0.38 -27.44 12.32
CA TRP A 43 -0.59 -28.52 13.28
C TRP A 43 -1.75 -28.13 14.18
N SER A 44 -2.67 -29.04 14.42
CA SER A 44 -3.85 -28.80 15.25
C SER A 44 -4.05 -29.94 16.24
N ALA A 45 -4.15 -29.65 17.53
CA ALA A 45 -4.52 -30.61 18.57
C ALA A 45 -4.96 -29.89 19.86
N GLY A 46 -5.91 -30.47 20.60
CA GLY A 46 -6.32 -29.95 21.91
C GLY A 46 -6.78 -28.49 21.91
N GLY A 47 -7.38 -28.02 20.80
CA GLY A 47 -7.76 -26.62 20.55
C GLY A 47 -6.59 -25.64 20.42
N ALA A 48 -5.38 -26.14 20.21
CA ALA A 48 -4.24 -25.37 19.74
C ALA A 48 -4.09 -25.61 18.24
N GLU A 49 -3.91 -24.54 17.48
CA GLU A 49 -3.49 -24.59 16.09
C GLU A 49 -2.23 -23.76 15.93
N LEU A 50 -1.15 -24.39 15.45
CA LEU A 50 0.11 -23.74 15.11
C LEU A 50 0.24 -23.67 13.60
N VAL A 51 0.70 -22.52 13.10
CA VAL A 51 0.90 -22.25 11.68
C VAL A 51 2.30 -21.69 11.47
N ILE A 52 2.97 -22.18 10.45
CA ILE A 52 4.24 -21.65 9.96
C ILE A 52 4.14 -21.39 8.46
N GLN A 53 4.52 -20.19 8.03
CA GLN A 53 4.65 -19.79 6.63
C GLN A 53 6.13 -19.62 6.30
N ALA A 54 6.68 -20.44 5.40
CA ALA A 54 8.09 -20.37 5.01
C ALA A 54 8.29 -20.97 3.61
N GLU A 55 9.52 -20.88 3.10
CA GLU A 55 9.91 -21.64 1.88
C GLU A 55 9.95 -23.14 2.14
N LEU A 56 10.41 -23.54 3.34
CA LEU A 56 10.41 -24.91 3.83
C LEU A 56 9.71 -24.93 5.20
N PRO A 57 8.37 -24.93 5.24
CA PRO A 57 7.63 -24.83 6.49
C PRO A 57 7.72 -26.14 7.26
N MET A 58 8.09 -26.05 8.54
CA MET A 58 8.25 -27.22 9.40
C MET A 58 7.64 -26.97 10.78
N VAL A 59 6.72 -27.84 11.18
CA VAL A 59 6.22 -27.92 12.55
C VAL A 59 6.97 -29.03 13.28
N HIS A 60 7.60 -28.69 14.40
CA HIS A 60 8.39 -29.62 15.18
C HIS A 60 7.54 -30.27 16.27
N ARG A 61 7.42 -31.59 16.25
CA ARG A 61 6.77 -32.35 17.33
C ARG A 61 7.73 -32.53 18.49
N ILE A 62 7.23 -32.31 19.68
CA ILE A 62 7.93 -32.56 20.95
C ILE A 62 7.06 -33.48 21.82
N PRO A 63 7.61 -34.19 22.82
CA PRO A 63 6.81 -35.09 23.65
C PRO A 63 5.58 -34.43 24.30
N ALA A 64 5.67 -33.14 24.63
CA ALA A 64 4.58 -32.37 25.24
C ALA A 64 3.54 -31.83 24.24
N GLY A 65 3.82 -31.84 22.93
CA GLY A 65 2.98 -31.20 21.91
C GLY A 65 3.75 -30.83 20.64
N ALA A 66 3.80 -29.54 20.30
CA ALA A 66 4.49 -29.06 19.10
C ALA A 66 5.04 -27.64 19.25
N LEU A 67 6.00 -27.27 18.41
CA LEU A 67 6.52 -25.91 18.31
C LEU A 67 6.79 -25.50 16.86
N VAL A 68 6.71 -24.19 16.61
CA VAL A 68 7.15 -23.52 15.38
C VAL A 68 8.13 -22.41 15.75
N LEU A 69 9.17 -22.24 14.94
CA LEU A 69 10.25 -21.28 15.22
C LEU A 69 10.64 -20.47 13.99
N ALA A 70 11.08 -19.24 14.22
CA ALA A 70 11.68 -18.37 13.23
C ALA A 70 13.03 -17.92 13.76
N GLY A 71 14.04 -17.90 12.90
CA GLY A 71 15.41 -17.55 13.28
C GLY A 71 16.40 -18.69 13.07
N SER A 72 17.56 -18.60 13.73
CA SER A 72 18.71 -19.49 13.51
C SER A 72 18.88 -20.60 14.55
N ALA A 73 18.09 -20.59 15.64
CA ALA A 73 18.21 -21.59 16.69
C ALA A 73 17.74 -22.99 16.25
N ALA A 74 18.42 -24.02 16.74
CA ALA A 74 18.02 -25.39 16.47
C ALA A 74 16.75 -25.76 17.28
N PRO A 75 15.73 -26.38 16.66
CA PRO A 75 14.51 -26.78 17.34
C PRO A 75 14.76 -27.76 18.51
N SER A 76 15.79 -28.60 18.41
CA SER A 76 16.22 -29.52 19.47
C SER A 76 16.65 -28.79 20.73
N ASP A 77 17.34 -27.67 20.59
CA ASP A 77 17.86 -26.90 21.72
C ASP A 77 16.71 -26.21 22.46
N ILE A 78 15.74 -25.68 21.70
CA ILE A 78 14.51 -25.11 22.25
C ILE A 78 13.71 -26.18 23.00
N ALA A 79 13.56 -27.38 22.41
CA ALA A 79 12.84 -28.48 23.03
C ALA A 79 13.53 -28.97 24.31
N ALA A 80 14.86 -29.08 24.32
CA ALA A 80 15.65 -29.48 25.48
C ALA A 80 15.61 -28.42 26.59
N ALA A 81 15.69 -27.14 26.24
CA ALA A 81 15.54 -26.03 27.19
C ALA A 81 14.15 -26.03 27.82
N TYR A 82 13.09 -26.23 27.03
CA TYR A 82 11.74 -26.35 27.56
C TYR A 82 11.58 -27.57 28.47
N ALA A 83 12.13 -28.73 28.09
CA ALA A 83 12.03 -29.94 28.88
C ALA A 83 12.75 -29.82 30.24
N SER A 84 13.87 -29.10 30.30
CA SER A 84 14.66 -28.96 31.53
C SER A 84 14.10 -27.93 32.51
N GLY A 85 13.46 -26.85 32.02
CA GLY A 85 13.08 -25.72 32.87
C GLY A 85 11.75 -25.04 32.52
N GLY A 86 10.95 -25.57 31.60
CA GLY A 86 9.70 -24.95 31.13
C GLY A 86 9.93 -23.54 30.60
N ALA A 87 9.12 -22.58 31.05
CA ALA A 87 9.26 -21.16 30.71
C ALA A 87 10.63 -20.59 31.10
N ALA A 88 11.17 -20.97 32.27
CA ALA A 88 12.47 -20.52 32.73
C ALA A 88 13.60 -21.06 31.85
N GLY A 89 13.46 -22.29 31.33
CA GLY A 89 14.40 -22.87 30.38
C GLY A 89 14.41 -22.14 29.04
N LEU A 90 13.22 -21.84 28.48
CA LEU A 90 13.09 -21.02 27.26
C LEU A 90 13.73 -19.63 27.42
N ARG A 91 13.57 -19.04 28.61
CA ARG A 91 14.18 -17.74 28.96
C ARG A 91 15.70 -17.83 29.12
N ALA A 92 16.21 -18.93 29.68
CA ALA A 92 17.63 -19.11 29.98
C ALA A 92 18.48 -19.48 28.76
N LEU A 93 17.88 -20.02 27.69
CA LEU A 93 18.61 -20.47 26.50
C LEU A 93 19.50 -19.35 25.92
N GLY A 94 19.01 -18.10 25.92
CA GLY A 94 19.76 -16.84 25.79
C GLY A 94 20.58 -16.61 24.51
N LEU A 95 20.94 -17.66 23.79
CA LEU A 95 21.83 -17.68 22.63
C LEU A 95 21.02 -17.93 21.36
N GLY A 96 21.34 -17.17 20.30
CA GLY A 96 20.71 -17.26 18.98
C GLY A 96 19.63 -16.19 18.73
N GLU A 97 19.38 -15.93 17.45
CA GLU A 97 18.32 -15.03 17.00
C GLU A 97 17.08 -15.87 16.73
N TYR A 98 16.12 -15.92 17.65
CA TYR A 98 14.91 -16.70 17.42
C TYR A 98 13.66 -16.16 18.11
N ALA A 99 12.53 -16.53 17.55
CA ALA A 99 11.22 -16.46 18.16
C ALA A 99 10.52 -17.81 18.01
N VAL A 100 9.77 -18.24 19.02
CA VAL A 100 9.11 -19.54 19.06
C VAL A 100 7.68 -19.41 19.58
N ILE A 101 6.80 -20.21 18.99
CA ILE A 101 5.48 -20.53 19.53
C ILE A 101 5.45 -22.02 19.85
N LEU A 102 5.20 -22.38 21.11
CA LEU A 102 5.20 -23.75 21.60
C LEU A 102 3.85 -24.08 22.26
N ALA A 103 3.20 -25.14 21.83
CA ALA A 103 1.99 -25.67 22.45
C ALA A 103 2.31 -26.93 23.28
N ASP A 104 2.02 -26.87 24.58
CA ASP A 104 2.08 -28.00 25.51
C ASP A 104 0.66 -28.46 25.85
N LEU A 105 0.26 -29.60 25.30
CA LEU A 105 -1.06 -30.18 25.51
C LEU A 105 -1.20 -30.86 26.86
N SER A 106 -0.09 -31.33 27.46
CA SER A 106 -0.11 -31.94 28.79
C SER A 106 -0.48 -30.92 29.88
N ARG A 107 -0.13 -29.65 29.65
CA ARG A 107 -0.44 -28.52 30.55
C ARG A 107 -1.59 -27.64 30.06
N ASN A 108 -2.06 -27.84 28.82
CA ASN A 108 -2.96 -26.92 28.13
C ASN A 108 -2.44 -25.47 28.14
N VAL A 109 -1.19 -25.30 27.72
CA VAL A 109 -0.49 -24.00 27.69
C VAL A 109 0.11 -23.73 26.32
N LEU A 110 0.05 -22.47 25.88
CA LEU A 110 0.81 -21.94 24.75
C LEU A 110 1.88 -20.97 25.26
N PHE A 111 3.13 -21.17 24.85
CA PHE A 111 4.24 -20.27 25.13
C PHE A 111 4.62 -19.47 23.88
N LEU A 112 4.79 -18.16 24.05
CA LEU A 112 5.36 -17.24 23.06
C LEU A 112 6.67 -16.72 23.64
N ALA A 113 7.79 -16.95 22.97
CA ALA A 113 9.09 -16.50 23.46
C ALA A 113 9.94 -15.97 22.32
N ARG A 114 10.79 -14.98 22.62
CA ARG A 114 11.83 -14.53 21.69
C ARG A 114 13.07 -14.07 22.43
N THR A 115 14.23 -14.26 21.81
CA THR A 115 15.48 -13.70 22.29
C THR A 115 15.53 -12.19 22.06
N PRO A 116 16.49 -11.46 22.66
CA PRO A 116 16.62 -10.03 22.43
C PRO A 116 16.76 -9.68 20.93
N ALA A 117 17.61 -10.41 20.22
CA ALA A 117 17.85 -10.24 18.79
C ALA A 117 16.87 -11.02 17.88
N GLY A 118 15.91 -11.76 18.45
CA GLY A 118 14.94 -12.54 17.67
C GLY A 118 13.95 -11.67 16.86
N PRO A 119 13.21 -12.27 15.91
CA PRO A 119 12.14 -11.57 15.21
C PRO A 119 10.95 -11.24 16.13
N PRO A 120 10.10 -10.25 15.77
CA PRO A 120 8.95 -9.86 16.56
C PRO A 120 7.84 -10.91 16.60
N LEU A 121 7.14 -10.95 17.74
CA LEU A 121 5.93 -11.73 17.97
C LEU A 121 4.86 -10.85 18.61
N TYR A 122 3.63 -11.05 18.17
CA TYR A 122 2.44 -10.32 18.59
C TYR A 122 1.38 -11.29 19.04
N TRP A 123 0.54 -10.86 19.96
CA TRP A 123 -0.61 -11.62 20.42
C TRP A 123 -1.77 -10.70 20.79
N ALA A 124 -2.98 -11.22 20.73
CA ALA A 124 -4.17 -10.56 21.23
C ALA A 124 -5.15 -11.58 21.78
N ARG A 125 -5.93 -11.17 22.79
CA ARG A 125 -7.08 -11.93 23.26
C ARG A 125 -8.31 -11.52 22.47
N HIS A 126 -8.99 -12.50 21.86
CA HIS A 126 -10.24 -12.30 21.15
C HIS A 126 -11.30 -13.24 21.76
N GLY A 127 -12.07 -12.73 22.72
CA GLY A 127 -13.02 -13.56 23.48
C GLY A 127 -12.32 -14.67 24.28
N PRO A 128 -12.69 -15.96 24.08
CA PRO A 128 -12.07 -17.10 24.77
C PRO A 128 -10.78 -17.59 24.11
N VAL A 129 -10.38 -17.03 22.96
CA VAL A 129 -9.14 -17.42 22.27
C VAL A 129 -8.04 -16.38 22.40
N VAL A 130 -6.82 -16.83 22.26
CA VAL A 130 -5.64 -16.01 22.01
C VAL A 130 -5.14 -16.29 20.60
N LEU A 131 -4.94 -15.21 19.86
CA LEU A 131 -4.32 -15.20 18.54
C LEU A 131 -2.87 -14.75 18.72
N ALA A 132 -1.93 -15.41 18.06
CA ALA A 132 -0.54 -14.98 18.01
C ALA A 132 -0.04 -14.99 16.56
N ALA A 133 0.82 -14.04 16.21
CA ALA A 133 1.46 -13.99 14.90
C ALA A 133 2.79 -13.21 14.95
N SER A 134 3.68 -13.46 13.98
CA SER A 134 4.90 -12.67 13.79
C SER A 134 4.66 -11.24 13.28
N GLU A 135 3.42 -10.93 12.89
CA GLU A 135 3.02 -9.59 12.46
C GLU A 135 1.65 -9.18 13.02
N PRO A 136 1.42 -7.87 13.29
CA PRO A 136 0.10 -7.39 13.71
C PRO A 136 -0.99 -7.71 12.68
N ALA A 137 -0.66 -7.63 11.38
CA ALA A 137 -1.56 -7.99 10.30
C ALA A 137 -2.09 -9.43 10.41
N GLY A 138 -1.24 -10.37 10.88
CA GLY A 138 -1.67 -11.74 11.15
C GLY A 138 -2.71 -11.79 12.26
N VAL A 139 -2.46 -11.14 13.40
CA VAL A 139 -3.42 -11.09 14.52
C VAL A 139 -4.76 -10.46 14.10
N LEU A 140 -4.71 -9.36 13.34
CA LEU A 140 -5.90 -8.66 12.84
C LEU A 140 -6.69 -9.51 11.83
N ALA A 141 -6.00 -10.24 10.94
CA ALA A 141 -6.61 -11.17 10.00
C ALA A 141 -7.34 -12.33 10.69
N GLY A 142 -6.97 -12.66 11.94
CA GLY A 142 -7.70 -13.61 12.79
C GLY A 142 -9.05 -13.09 13.31
N GLY A 143 -9.49 -11.90 12.89
CA GLY A 143 -10.81 -11.33 13.20
C GLY A 143 -10.81 -10.29 14.32
N LEU A 144 -9.64 -9.87 14.81
CA LEU A 144 -9.56 -8.80 15.81
C LEU A 144 -9.90 -7.45 15.16
N PRO A 145 -10.81 -6.64 15.74
CA PRO A 145 -11.09 -5.30 15.24
C PRO A 145 -9.84 -4.42 15.22
N ALA A 146 -9.68 -3.67 14.14
CA ALA A 146 -8.58 -2.75 13.98
C ALA A 146 -8.91 -1.37 14.54
N GLU A 147 -8.48 -1.13 15.77
CA GLU A 147 -8.62 0.18 16.43
C GLU A 147 -7.26 0.71 16.88
N PRO A 148 -7.00 2.02 16.78
CA PRO A 148 -5.73 2.58 17.22
C PRO A 148 -5.68 2.72 18.74
N ASP A 149 -4.58 2.30 19.37
CA ASP A 149 -4.33 2.56 20.78
C ASP A 149 -3.93 4.03 20.97
N GLN A 150 -4.89 4.85 21.42
CA GLN A 150 -4.69 6.30 21.57
C GLN A 150 -3.55 6.65 22.53
N THR A 151 -3.29 5.81 23.55
CA THR A 151 -2.23 6.07 24.52
C THR A 151 -0.87 5.89 23.87
N VAL A 152 -0.70 4.80 23.12
CA VAL A 152 0.54 4.54 22.36
C VAL A 152 0.76 5.59 21.29
N VAL A 153 -0.27 5.92 20.51
CA VAL A 153 -0.20 6.95 19.46
C VAL A 153 0.19 8.31 20.03
N ARG A 154 -0.43 8.76 21.13
CA ARG A 154 -0.11 10.06 21.76
C ARG A 154 1.31 10.09 22.30
N ARG A 155 1.75 9.00 22.94
CA ARG A 155 3.13 8.86 23.43
C ARG A 155 4.12 8.94 22.27
N PHE A 156 3.88 8.19 21.19
CA PHE A 156 4.74 8.20 20.01
C PHE A 156 4.83 9.59 19.37
N LEU A 157 3.72 10.29 19.20
CA LEU A 157 3.73 11.66 18.67
C LEU A 157 4.56 12.61 19.54
N ALA A 158 4.45 12.47 20.87
CA ALA A 158 5.15 13.33 21.83
C ALA A 158 6.65 13.03 21.93
N THR A 159 7.06 11.75 21.96
CA THR A 159 8.43 11.37 22.31
C THR A 159 9.17 10.58 21.24
N GLY A 160 8.47 10.05 20.23
CA GLY A 160 9.01 9.06 19.30
C GLY A 160 9.20 7.66 19.88
N ALA A 161 8.95 7.46 21.18
CA ALA A 161 9.13 6.16 21.79
C ALA A 161 8.13 5.12 21.24
N CYS A 162 8.65 4.02 20.71
CA CYS A 162 7.91 2.87 20.22
C CYS A 162 8.69 1.59 20.57
N ASP A 163 8.03 0.44 20.46
CA ASP A 163 8.65 -0.90 20.55
C ASP A 163 9.37 -1.25 21.87
N ASP A 164 9.35 -0.34 22.84
CA ASP A 164 9.92 -0.46 24.19
C ASP A 164 8.92 -0.94 25.25
N GLN A 165 7.67 -1.15 24.86
CA GLN A 165 6.60 -1.66 25.72
C GLN A 165 5.74 -2.69 24.97
N ALA A 166 5.03 -3.52 25.75
CA ALA A 166 4.16 -4.56 25.22
C ALA A 166 2.96 -4.00 24.44
N ALA A 167 2.48 -2.79 24.75
CA ALA A 167 1.40 -2.16 23.99
C ALA A 167 1.88 -1.75 22.59
N THR A 168 1.04 -2.03 21.58
CA THR A 168 1.30 -1.72 20.16
C THR A 168 0.44 -0.53 19.71
N PHE A 169 0.62 -0.07 18.49
CA PHE A 169 -0.27 0.95 17.92
C PHE A 169 -1.71 0.46 17.71
N TYR A 170 -1.94 -0.85 17.72
CA TYR A 170 -3.28 -1.44 17.63
C TYR A 170 -3.82 -1.77 19.03
N ALA A 171 -5.02 -1.28 19.33
CA ALA A 171 -5.72 -1.55 20.58
C ALA A 171 -5.96 -3.07 20.72
N GLY A 172 -5.70 -3.59 21.92
CA GLY A 172 -5.86 -5.03 22.22
C GLY A 172 -4.72 -5.92 21.69
N VAL A 173 -3.89 -5.45 20.75
CA VAL A 173 -2.70 -6.18 20.30
C VAL A 173 -1.52 -5.84 21.20
N ARG A 174 -0.80 -6.88 21.61
CA ARG A 174 0.38 -6.83 22.45
C ARG A 174 1.55 -7.48 21.73
N ARG A 175 2.77 -6.99 21.98
CA ARG A 175 4.01 -7.61 21.51
C ARG A 175 4.71 -8.36 22.64
N VAL A 176 5.40 -9.44 22.28
CA VAL A 176 6.37 -10.10 23.15
C VAL A 176 7.64 -9.27 23.11
N LEU A 177 8.10 -8.80 24.27
CA LEU A 177 9.29 -7.97 24.38
C LEU A 177 10.57 -8.79 24.09
N PRO A 178 11.67 -8.13 23.67
CA PRO A 178 12.98 -8.76 23.55
C PRO A 178 13.37 -9.49 24.86
N GLY A 179 13.67 -10.79 24.79
CA GLY A 179 14.03 -11.60 25.97
C GLY A 179 12.87 -11.99 26.89
N GLN A 180 11.62 -11.82 26.44
CA GLN A 180 10.41 -12.14 27.20
C GLN A 180 9.83 -13.52 26.82
N VAL A 181 9.19 -14.15 27.81
CA VAL A 181 8.31 -15.31 27.62
C VAL A 181 6.90 -14.90 28.06
N VAL A 182 5.91 -15.20 27.21
CA VAL A 182 4.48 -15.05 27.49
C VAL A 182 3.85 -16.43 27.54
N GLU A 183 3.21 -16.73 28.65
CA GLU A 183 2.48 -17.96 28.90
C GLU A 183 0.99 -17.71 28.77
N VAL A 184 0.31 -18.55 27.98
CA VAL A 184 -1.14 -18.52 27.78
C VAL A 184 -1.71 -19.85 28.24
N THR A 185 -2.35 -19.85 29.41
CA THR A 185 -2.98 -21.04 29.99
C THR A 185 -4.45 -21.09 29.63
N ARG A 186 -4.94 -22.24 29.17
CA ARG A 186 -6.37 -22.45 28.95
C ARG A 186 -7.09 -22.63 30.28
N THR A 187 -8.21 -21.95 30.45
CA THR A 187 -9.13 -22.10 31.58
C THR A 187 -10.51 -22.54 31.05
N PRO A 188 -11.41 -23.05 31.91
CA PRO A 188 -12.77 -23.40 31.49
C PRO A 188 -13.57 -22.22 30.89
N THR A 189 -13.18 -20.98 31.19
CA THR A 189 -13.86 -19.75 30.76
C THR A 189 -13.08 -18.96 29.70
N GLY A 190 -11.99 -19.51 29.16
CA GLY A 190 -11.19 -18.89 28.09
C GLY A 190 -9.68 -19.10 28.27
N CYS A 191 -8.91 -18.02 28.18
CA CYS A 191 -7.46 -18.04 28.37
C CYS A 191 -7.01 -17.01 29.40
N GLN A 192 -6.07 -17.42 30.26
CA GLN A 192 -5.31 -16.53 31.14
C GLN A 192 -3.92 -16.31 30.54
N VAL A 193 -3.45 -15.07 30.56
CA VAL A 193 -2.13 -14.71 30.03
C VAL A 193 -1.26 -14.21 31.17
N ARG A 194 -0.04 -14.74 31.27
CA ARG A 194 1.01 -14.29 32.16
C ARG A 194 2.24 -13.96 31.33
N ALA A 195 2.73 -12.73 31.42
CA ALA A 195 3.96 -12.31 30.76
C ALA A 195 5.06 -12.13 31.81
N ASP A 196 6.13 -12.90 31.70
CA ASP A 196 7.28 -12.73 32.57
C ASP A 196 8.04 -11.44 32.22
N PRO A 197 8.76 -10.81 33.16
CA PRO A 197 9.60 -9.67 32.82
C PRO A 197 10.71 -10.10 31.86
N PRO A 198 11.12 -9.25 30.91
CA PRO A 198 12.25 -9.51 30.02
C PRO A 198 13.49 -9.95 30.80
N ALA A 199 14.18 -10.99 30.33
CA ALA A 199 15.47 -11.35 30.87
C ALA A 199 16.52 -10.33 30.41
N PRO A 200 17.36 -9.78 31.31
CA PRO A 200 18.53 -9.06 30.89
C PRO A 200 19.47 -10.05 30.19
N ALA A 201 19.83 -9.77 28.94
CA ALA A 201 20.90 -10.47 28.26
C ALA A 201 22.21 -9.72 28.48
N PRO A 202 23.33 -10.39 28.76
CA PRO A 202 24.63 -9.75 28.67
C PRO A 202 24.84 -9.26 27.24
N LEU A 203 24.99 -7.96 27.06
CA LEU A 203 25.32 -7.38 25.78
C LEU A 203 26.81 -7.66 25.51
N PRO A 204 27.16 -8.32 24.39
CA PRO A 204 28.55 -8.44 23.99
C PRO A 204 29.16 -7.05 23.79
N ASP A 205 30.46 -6.91 24.03
CA ASP A 205 31.20 -5.68 23.76
C ASP A 205 30.94 -5.23 22.29
N PRO A 206 30.57 -3.97 22.04
CA PRO A 206 30.39 -3.44 20.67
C PRO A 206 31.53 -3.78 19.72
N ALA A 207 32.77 -3.76 20.21
CA ALA A 207 33.94 -4.14 19.40
C ALA A 207 33.90 -5.63 19.00
N GLN A 208 33.46 -6.51 19.89
CA GLN A 208 33.26 -7.93 19.58
C GLN A 208 32.12 -8.12 18.57
N ARG A 209 31.02 -7.37 18.67
CA ARG A 209 29.91 -7.45 17.69
C ARG A 209 30.33 -6.97 16.30
N LEU A 210 31.14 -5.91 16.24
CA LEU A 210 31.69 -5.37 15.00
C LEU A 210 32.73 -6.31 14.38
N ALA A 211 33.54 -6.99 15.20
CA ALA A 211 34.49 -8.00 14.75
C ALA A 211 33.79 -9.31 14.32
N ALA A 212 32.70 -9.69 15.00
CA ALA A 212 31.89 -10.88 14.72
C ALA A 212 30.86 -10.66 13.60
N LEU A 213 30.98 -9.59 12.82
CA LEU A 213 30.24 -9.38 11.57
C LEU A 213 30.77 -10.37 10.49
N ASP A 214 30.63 -11.66 10.76
CA ASP A 214 30.96 -12.76 9.87
C ASP A 214 29.73 -13.04 9.00
N PHE A 215 29.62 -12.26 7.92
CA PHE A 215 28.49 -12.35 7.01
C PHE A 215 28.81 -13.24 5.83
N THR A 216 27.96 -14.24 5.61
CA THR A 216 27.99 -15.03 4.39
C THR A 216 27.27 -14.25 3.28
N GLY A 217 28.01 -13.86 2.23
CA GLY A 217 27.46 -13.20 1.04
C GLY A 217 27.94 -11.75 0.81
N PRO A 218 27.38 -11.04 -0.19
CA PRO A 218 27.80 -9.69 -0.51
C PRO A 218 27.37 -8.69 0.58
N VAL A 219 28.34 -8.05 1.22
CA VAL A 219 28.15 -7.08 2.30
C VAL A 219 28.19 -5.66 1.75
N GLY A 220 27.27 -4.82 2.21
CA GLY A 220 27.29 -3.37 1.99
C GLY A 220 27.21 -2.60 3.29
N VAL A 221 27.72 -1.37 3.30
CA VAL A 221 27.59 -0.44 4.44
C VAL A 221 26.71 0.74 4.03
N ARG A 222 25.66 1.04 4.80
CA ARG A 222 24.93 2.31 4.65
C ARG A 222 25.62 3.37 5.50
N LEU A 223 26.02 4.47 4.87
CA LEU A 223 26.54 5.65 5.56
C LEU A 223 25.40 6.52 6.05
N GLY A 224 25.35 6.69 7.37
CA GLY A 224 24.76 7.86 8.01
C GLY A 224 25.82 8.93 8.28
N CYS A 225 25.55 9.81 9.24
CA CYS A 225 26.54 10.73 9.78
C CYS A 225 26.85 10.43 11.26
N GLY A 226 27.99 10.95 11.72
CA GLY A 226 28.40 10.87 13.12
C GLY A 226 29.17 9.62 13.53
N ALA A 227 29.47 9.54 14.82
CA ALA A 227 30.39 8.56 15.41
C ALA A 227 30.01 7.11 15.11
N GLY A 228 28.71 6.78 15.18
CA GLY A 228 28.22 5.43 14.88
C GLY A 228 28.53 5.00 13.45
N ALA A 229 28.29 5.88 12.47
CA ALA A 229 28.55 5.61 11.07
C ALA A 229 30.07 5.44 10.80
N ALA A 230 30.90 6.28 11.44
CA ALA A 230 32.35 6.16 11.38
C ALA A 230 32.86 4.83 11.95
N ALA A 231 32.35 4.41 13.11
CA ALA A 231 32.72 3.15 13.76
C ALA A 231 32.38 1.93 12.91
N VAL A 232 31.16 1.93 12.33
CA VAL A 232 30.70 0.85 11.45
C VAL A 232 31.53 0.78 10.17
N LEU A 233 31.77 1.92 9.51
CA LEU A 233 32.59 1.98 8.31
C LEU A 233 34.03 1.53 8.59
N GLY A 234 34.67 2.09 9.61
CA GLY A 234 36.04 1.77 9.99
C GLY A 234 36.22 0.30 10.34
N SER A 235 35.32 -0.25 11.16
CA SER A 235 35.33 -1.68 11.48
C SER A 235 35.12 -2.55 10.23
N ALA A 236 34.23 -2.13 9.32
CA ALA A 236 33.97 -2.88 8.10
C ALA A 236 35.14 -2.87 7.12
N LEU A 237 35.93 -1.78 7.09
CA LEU A 237 37.15 -1.66 6.28
C LEU A 237 38.34 -2.40 6.90
N ALA A 238 38.42 -2.46 8.23
CA ALA A 238 39.48 -3.15 8.96
C ALA A 238 39.37 -4.68 8.88
N ALA A 239 38.20 -5.23 8.58
CA ALA A 239 38.01 -6.66 8.39
C ALA A 239 38.81 -7.17 7.17
N HIS A 240 39.83 -8.01 7.43
CA HIS A 240 40.79 -8.47 6.42
C HIS A 240 40.22 -9.48 5.42
N ASP A 241 39.22 -10.26 5.81
CA ASP A 241 38.67 -11.37 5.01
C ASP A 241 37.60 -10.93 4.00
N ARG A 242 37.46 -9.63 3.73
CA ARG A 242 36.39 -9.08 2.90
C ARG A 242 36.84 -8.70 1.50
N PRO A 243 36.02 -8.98 0.46
CA PRO A 243 36.32 -8.55 -0.89
C PRO A 243 36.33 -7.02 -0.97
N ARG A 244 37.39 -6.48 -1.56
CA ARG A 244 37.56 -5.04 -1.81
C ARG A 244 37.36 -4.75 -3.31
N PRO A 245 36.78 -3.60 -3.67
CA PRO A 245 36.36 -2.52 -2.78
C PRO A 245 35.03 -2.81 -2.08
N LEU A 246 34.92 -2.45 -0.79
CA LEU A 246 33.71 -2.60 0.03
C LEU A 246 32.58 -1.72 -0.55
N PRO A 247 31.41 -2.27 -0.89
CA PRO A 247 30.26 -1.45 -1.30
C PRO A 247 29.77 -0.56 -0.17
N VAL A 248 29.68 0.74 -0.44
CA VAL A 248 29.25 1.75 0.53
C VAL A 248 28.14 2.60 -0.09
N TYR A 249 27.03 2.79 0.61
CA TYR A 249 25.83 3.45 0.10
C TYR A 249 25.48 4.67 0.94
N SER A 250 25.10 5.77 0.29
CA SER A 250 24.46 6.91 0.95
C SER A 250 23.20 7.30 0.19
N ALA A 251 22.24 7.91 0.88
CA ALA A 251 21.08 8.50 0.20
C ALA A 251 21.43 9.87 -0.38
N HIS A 252 20.90 10.17 -1.56
CA HIS A 252 21.06 11.44 -2.26
C HIS A 252 19.71 11.87 -2.83
N PHE A 253 19.36 13.15 -2.69
CA PHE A 253 18.12 13.73 -3.18
C PHE A 253 18.44 14.86 -4.15
N PRO A 254 18.48 14.58 -5.47
CA PRO A 254 18.92 15.56 -6.48
C PRO A 254 18.16 16.89 -6.45
N GLU A 255 16.90 16.90 -6.00
CA GLU A 255 16.07 18.10 -5.92
C GLU A 255 16.32 18.95 -4.67
N LEU A 256 17.07 18.43 -3.70
CA LEU A 256 17.40 19.10 -2.44
C LEU A 256 18.82 19.67 -2.50
N THR A 257 19.00 20.71 -3.31
CA THR A 257 20.32 21.31 -3.61
C THR A 257 21.09 21.84 -2.39
N ALA A 258 20.41 22.16 -1.28
CA ALA A 258 21.06 22.60 -0.04
C ALA A 258 21.57 21.43 0.83
N VAL A 259 21.07 20.21 0.59
CA VAL A 259 21.55 18.96 1.21
C VAL A 259 22.56 18.23 0.33
N ASP A 260 22.61 18.46 -0.98
CA ASP A 260 23.63 17.88 -1.86
C ASP A 260 25.05 18.22 -1.42
N ASP A 261 25.27 19.46 -0.97
CA ASP A 261 26.54 19.88 -0.37
C ASP A 261 26.83 19.23 0.99
N ARG A 262 25.88 18.49 1.60
CA ARG A 262 26.01 17.90 2.96
C ARG A 262 25.92 16.37 3.02
N GLY A 263 25.11 15.74 2.17
CA GLY A 263 25.05 14.28 2.02
C GLY A 263 26.28 13.73 1.29
N ALA A 264 26.71 14.43 0.24
CA ALA A 264 28.00 14.21 -0.39
C ALA A 264 29.16 14.58 0.56
N TYR A 265 28.96 15.55 1.46
CA TYR A 265 29.94 15.91 2.49
C TYR A 265 30.15 14.82 3.53
N CYS A 266 29.11 14.22 4.12
CA CYS A 266 29.31 13.15 5.11
C CYS A 266 30.03 11.93 4.50
N ALA A 267 29.68 11.55 3.27
CA ALA A 267 30.38 10.51 2.54
C ALA A 267 31.81 10.94 2.14
N GLY A 268 32.00 12.16 1.65
CA GLY A 268 33.29 12.71 1.27
C GLY A 268 34.26 12.85 2.45
N THR A 269 33.75 13.25 3.62
CA THR A 269 34.49 13.37 4.87
C THR A 269 34.92 12.00 5.42
N LEU A 270 33.99 11.03 5.47
CA LEU A 270 34.29 9.70 6.01
C LEU A 270 35.17 8.85 5.08
N LEU A 271 35.01 9.02 3.76
CA LEU A 271 35.75 8.23 2.78
C LEU A 271 37.08 8.87 2.39
N GLY A 272 37.20 10.21 2.41
CA GLY A 272 38.43 10.95 2.17
C GLY A 272 39.24 10.49 0.93
N PRO A 273 40.49 10.95 0.78
CA PRO A 273 41.39 10.42 -0.24
C PRO A 273 41.93 9.02 0.09
N SER A 274 41.97 8.65 1.36
CA SER A 274 42.61 7.43 1.88
C SER A 274 41.74 6.17 1.84
N ALA A 275 40.41 6.28 1.72
CA ALA A 275 39.54 5.13 1.45
C ALA A 275 39.29 4.90 -0.05
N LEU A 276 39.86 5.74 -0.94
CA LEU A 276 39.82 5.59 -2.40
C LEU A 276 40.58 4.32 -2.80
N GLY A 277 39.86 3.20 -2.90
CA GLY A 277 40.40 1.89 -3.25
C GLY A 277 39.96 0.77 -2.30
N ALA A 278 39.72 1.10 -1.03
CA ALA A 278 39.19 0.15 -0.05
C ALA A 278 37.65 0.13 -0.01
N ALA A 279 37.01 1.25 -0.35
CA ALA A 279 35.56 1.40 -0.47
C ALA A 279 35.16 1.83 -1.88
N ARG A 280 34.02 1.33 -2.35
CA ARG A 280 33.32 1.78 -3.55
C ARG A 280 32.02 2.44 -3.11
N HIS A 281 32.03 3.76 -3.06
CA HIS A 281 30.86 4.53 -2.68
C HIS A 281 29.88 4.73 -3.84
N ARG A 282 28.59 4.61 -3.54
CA ARG A 282 27.48 4.82 -4.45
C ARG A 282 26.42 5.66 -3.74
N ALA A 283 26.28 6.91 -4.17
CA ALA A 283 25.15 7.76 -3.77
C ALA A 283 23.90 7.28 -4.51
N LEU A 284 22.92 6.76 -3.78
CA LEU A 284 21.66 6.28 -4.33
C LEU A 284 20.68 7.46 -4.48
N PRO A 285 20.22 7.77 -5.70
CA PRO A 285 19.27 8.85 -5.91
C PRO A 285 17.87 8.45 -5.43
N PHE A 286 17.23 9.34 -4.69
CA PHE A 286 15.83 9.29 -4.28
C PHE A 286 15.17 10.60 -4.72
N PHE A 287 14.10 10.49 -5.50
CA PHE A 287 13.32 11.65 -5.94
C PHE A 287 12.15 11.89 -5.00
N LEU A 288 11.69 13.14 -4.89
CA LEU A 288 10.62 13.51 -3.95
C LEU A 288 9.29 12.82 -4.26
N ASP A 289 9.00 12.56 -5.53
CA ASP A 289 7.81 11.85 -6.00
C ASP A 289 7.92 10.32 -5.83
N GLU A 290 9.11 9.80 -5.53
CA GLU A 290 9.38 8.39 -5.23
C GLU A 290 9.39 8.08 -3.73
N VAL A 291 9.17 9.08 -2.86
CA VAL A 291 9.14 8.89 -1.40
C VAL A 291 7.92 8.06 -0.99
N ASP A 292 8.12 6.75 -0.95
CA ASP A 292 7.08 5.76 -0.69
C ASP A 292 6.86 5.54 0.81
N VAL A 293 6.14 6.45 1.46
CA VAL A 293 5.76 6.33 2.88
C VAL A 293 4.68 5.26 3.08
N ASP A 294 3.80 5.06 2.10
CA ASP A 294 2.76 4.05 2.20
C ASP A 294 3.35 2.65 2.05
N GLY A 295 4.23 2.37 1.08
CA GLY A 295 4.91 1.07 1.01
C GLY A 295 5.71 0.78 2.29
N TYR A 296 6.40 1.78 2.82
CA TYR A 296 7.15 1.67 4.07
C TYR A 296 6.27 1.23 5.25
N LEU A 297 5.16 1.92 5.46
CA LEU A 297 4.24 1.63 6.55
C LEU A 297 3.45 0.32 6.34
N ASP A 298 3.26 -0.17 5.10
CA ASP A 298 2.66 -1.48 4.80
C ASP A 298 3.57 -2.61 5.28
N ASP A 299 4.86 -2.51 4.95
CA ASP A 299 5.84 -3.51 5.32
C ASP A 299 6.01 -3.58 6.84
N LEU A 300 6.06 -2.41 7.48
CA LEU A 300 6.31 -2.27 8.92
C LEU A 300 5.09 -2.55 9.80
N GLY A 301 3.89 -2.26 9.32
CA GLY A 301 2.63 -2.39 10.05
C GLY A 301 2.41 -1.34 11.16
N GLU A 302 3.46 -0.70 11.69
CA GLU A 302 3.42 0.32 12.73
C GLU A 302 4.42 1.46 12.42
N PRO A 303 4.14 2.73 12.77
CA PRO A 303 5.07 3.85 12.60
C PRO A 303 6.42 3.69 13.32
N THR A 304 7.44 4.41 12.87
CA THR A 304 8.79 4.51 13.50
C THR A 304 9.24 5.96 13.63
N PRO A 305 10.17 6.30 14.53
CA PRO A 305 10.37 7.69 14.93
C PRO A 305 11.20 8.53 13.98
N SER A 306 12.10 7.93 13.19
CA SER A 306 13.15 8.67 12.48
C SER A 306 13.05 8.51 10.97
N LEU A 307 13.57 9.50 10.25
CA LEU A 307 13.81 9.40 8.81
C LEU A 307 14.89 8.35 8.49
N SER A 308 15.84 8.12 9.40
CA SER A 308 16.85 7.06 9.22
C SER A 308 16.25 5.67 9.09
N ASP A 309 15.13 5.39 9.79
CA ASP A 309 14.42 4.11 9.66
C ASP A 309 13.90 3.93 8.22
N TRP A 310 13.29 4.98 7.66
CA TRP A 310 12.80 4.99 6.28
C TRP A 310 13.96 4.89 5.27
N LEU A 311 15.06 5.62 5.49
CA LEU A 311 16.24 5.58 4.62
C LEU A 311 16.90 4.20 4.61
N CYS A 312 16.94 3.52 5.76
CA CYS A 312 17.44 2.15 5.83
C CYS A 312 16.56 1.21 5.00
N TRP A 313 15.23 1.28 5.17
CA TRP A 313 14.26 0.51 4.37
C TRP A 313 14.39 0.81 2.87
N ALA A 314 14.42 2.08 2.48
CA ALA A 314 14.50 2.50 1.09
C ALA A 314 15.83 2.09 0.45
N THR A 315 16.94 2.20 1.18
CA THR A 315 18.26 1.74 0.74
C THR A 315 18.26 0.23 0.53
N ALA A 316 17.80 -0.54 1.52
CA ALA A 316 17.75 -1.99 1.44
C ALA A 316 16.90 -2.47 0.26
N ARG A 317 15.74 -1.85 0.02
CA ARG A 317 14.90 -2.11 -1.16
C ARG A 317 15.63 -1.83 -2.47
N ARG A 318 16.47 -0.78 -2.53
CA ARG A 318 17.20 -0.39 -3.75
C ARG A 318 18.39 -1.29 -4.07
N VAL A 319 19.04 -1.83 -3.04
CA VAL A 319 20.22 -2.71 -3.16
C VAL A 319 19.86 -4.20 -3.05
N ALA A 320 18.57 -4.53 -2.93
CA ALA A 320 18.08 -5.90 -2.91
C ALA A 320 18.55 -6.66 -4.17
N GLY A 321 19.13 -7.84 -3.97
CA GLY A 321 19.75 -8.64 -5.03
C GLY A 321 21.24 -8.36 -5.26
N ASP A 322 21.72 -7.14 -4.98
CA ASP A 322 23.14 -6.78 -5.05
C ASP A 322 23.86 -7.04 -3.72
N VAL A 323 23.14 -6.86 -2.61
CA VAL A 323 23.65 -6.97 -1.24
C VAL A 323 22.80 -7.98 -0.48
N GLY A 324 23.46 -8.95 0.16
CA GLY A 324 22.83 -9.91 1.07
C GLY A 324 22.79 -9.39 2.51
N VAL A 325 23.79 -8.58 2.90
CA VAL A 325 23.85 -7.96 4.23
C VAL A 325 24.16 -6.47 4.16
N LEU A 326 23.29 -5.65 4.72
CA LEU A 326 23.47 -4.21 4.87
C LEU A 326 23.81 -3.85 6.32
N VAL A 327 25.01 -3.35 6.57
CA VAL A 327 25.45 -2.90 7.90
C VAL A 327 25.13 -1.42 8.09
N ASP A 328 24.56 -1.08 9.24
CA ASP A 328 24.18 0.29 9.61
C ASP A 328 24.54 0.59 11.07
N SER A 329 24.48 1.85 11.45
CA SER A 329 24.81 2.33 12.80
C SER A 329 23.59 2.80 13.59
N MET A 330 22.37 2.45 13.17
CA MET A 330 21.17 2.90 13.86
C MET A 330 21.08 2.27 15.26
N THR A 331 20.35 2.95 16.14
CA THR A 331 20.05 2.49 17.49
C THR A 331 18.55 2.63 17.77
N GLY A 332 18.05 1.82 18.70
CA GLY A 332 16.67 1.92 19.18
C GLY A 332 15.88 0.61 19.18
N PRO A 333 14.79 0.55 19.96
CA PRO A 333 13.99 -0.66 20.16
C PRO A 333 13.26 -1.12 18.89
N GLN A 334 12.95 -0.21 17.97
CA GLN A 334 12.22 -0.51 16.72
C GLN A 334 13.04 -1.33 15.71
N LEU A 335 14.36 -1.40 15.90
CA LEU A 335 15.27 -1.99 14.91
C LEU A 335 14.98 -3.48 14.69
N SER A 336 14.71 -4.25 15.73
CA SER A 336 14.35 -5.67 15.58
C SER A 336 13.17 -5.88 14.63
N ARG A 337 12.17 -4.99 14.67
CA ARG A 337 11.03 -5.03 13.75
C ARG A 337 11.46 -4.59 12.36
N LEU A 338 12.14 -3.45 12.24
CA LEU A 338 12.60 -2.91 10.97
C LEU A 338 13.46 -3.91 10.19
N THR A 339 14.45 -4.52 10.84
CA THR A 339 15.38 -5.47 10.21
C THR A 339 14.69 -6.77 9.80
N ASP A 340 13.79 -7.31 10.64
CA ASP A 340 12.96 -8.46 10.29
C ASP A 340 12.06 -8.17 9.07
N ARG A 341 11.53 -6.95 8.96
CA ARG A 341 10.69 -6.57 7.81
C ARG A 341 11.49 -6.43 6.55
N ILE A 342 12.60 -5.72 6.60
CA ILE A 342 13.49 -5.57 5.45
C ILE A 342 13.97 -6.95 4.96
N ALA A 343 14.38 -7.80 5.88
CA ALA A 343 14.75 -9.17 5.59
C ALA A 343 13.58 -9.87 4.88
N SER A 344 12.44 -10.04 5.55
CA SER A 344 11.28 -10.79 5.01
C SER A 344 10.75 -10.31 3.66
N ARG A 345 10.88 -9.02 3.34
CA ARG A 345 10.35 -8.43 2.09
C ARG A 345 11.36 -8.36 0.96
N TYR A 346 12.64 -8.13 1.27
CA TYR A 346 13.66 -7.80 0.27
C TYR A 346 14.85 -8.76 0.23
N GLY A 347 14.91 -9.73 1.15
CA GLY A 347 16.02 -10.69 1.22
C GLY A 347 17.34 -10.09 1.74
N VAL A 348 17.31 -8.87 2.28
CA VAL A 348 18.49 -8.15 2.78
C VAL A 348 18.53 -8.26 4.30
N VAL A 349 19.56 -8.87 4.85
CA VAL A 349 19.79 -8.89 6.31
C VAL A 349 20.37 -7.55 6.72
N VAL A 350 19.72 -6.86 7.65
CA VAL A 350 20.20 -5.57 8.14
C VAL A 350 20.90 -5.77 9.48
N ALA A 351 22.22 -5.58 9.48
CA ALA A 351 23.06 -5.79 10.66
C ALA A 351 23.24 -4.50 11.45
N GLN A 352 22.89 -4.53 12.74
CA GLN A 352 22.91 -3.37 13.64
C GLN A 352 23.83 -3.63 14.84
N PRO A 353 25.17 -3.57 14.67
CA PRO A 353 26.12 -3.88 15.75
C PRO A 353 25.97 -2.97 16.98
N LEU A 354 25.35 -1.81 16.84
CA LEU A 354 25.16 -0.81 17.90
C LEU A 354 23.71 -0.76 18.43
N ALA A 355 22.79 -1.64 17.98
CA ALA A 355 21.35 -1.54 18.24
C ALA A 355 20.97 -1.41 19.72
N ASP A 356 21.67 -2.14 20.58
CA ASP A 356 21.34 -2.30 22.00
C ASP A 356 22.04 -1.27 22.91
N LEU A 357 22.82 -0.36 22.32
CA LEU A 357 23.50 0.68 23.07
C LEU A 357 22.60 1.89 23.26
N THR A 358 22.62 2.45 24.46
CA THR A 358 22.02 3.78 24.68
C THR A 358 22.74 4.81 23.82
N ALA A 359 22.06 5.89 23.44
CA ALA A 359 22.65 6.92 22.57
C ALA A 359 24.01 7.44 23.11
N ALA A 360 24.11 7.68 24.41
CA ALA A 360 25.34 8.18 25.05
C ALA A 360 26.46 7.13 25.10
N ALA A 361 26.18 5.91 25.58
CA ALA A 361 27.18 4.84 25.67
C ALA A 361 27.62 4.37 24.28
N GLY A 362 26.67 4.28 23.35
CA GLY A 362 26.91 3.95 21.95
C GLY A 362 27.80 4.99 21.26
N ARG A 363 27.59 6.28 21.52
CA ARG A 363 28.45 7.35 20.98
C ARG A 363 29.88 7.23 21.49
N ALA A 364 30.10 7.04 22.78
CA ALA A 364 31.43 6.92 23.35
C ALA A 364 32.19 5.70 22.78
N ALA A 365 31.54 4.53 22.77
CA ALA A 365 32.12 3.32 22.20
C ALA A 365 32.42 3.47 20.70
N ALA A 366 31.48 4.06 19.95
CA ALA A 366 31.65 4.29 18.52
C ALA A 366 32.84 5.24 18.22
N LEU A 367 33.03 6.28 19.03
CA LEU A 367 34.20 7.17 18.86
C LEU A 367 35.52 6.43 19.06
N THR A 368 35.65 5.67 20.16
CA THR A 368 36.86 4.88 20.42
C THR A 368 37.16 3.88 19.29
N ILE A 369 36.12 3.27 18.70
CA ILE A 369 36.28 2.36 17.56
C ILE A 369 36.70 3.12 16.30
N ALA A 370 36.06 4.27 16.02
CA ALA A 370 36.37 5.09 14.86
C ALA A 370 37.82 5.59 14.88
N GLU A 371 38.28 6.11 16.03
CA GLU A 371 39.68 6.57 16.24
C GLU A 371 40.71 5.45 16.01
N ARG A 372 40.33 4.19 16.25
CA ARG A 372 41.23 3.05 16.05
C ARG A 372 41.24 2.50 14.62
N THR A 373 40.23 2.80 13.82
CA THR A 373 39.97 2.13 12.53
C THR A 373 39.99 3.07 11.34
N LEU A 374 39.84 4.38 11.55
CA LEU A 374 39.88 5.41 10.52
C LEU A 374 41.00 6.43 10.81
N PRO A 375 41.48 7.17 9.79
CA PRO A 375 42.45 8.24 9.98
C PRO A 375 41.89 9.40 10.82
N ASP A 376 42.74 10.04 11.65
CA ASP A 376 42.36 11.13 12.57
C ASP A 376 41.59 12.28 11.89
N ALA A 377 41.95 12.62 10.64
CA ALA A 377 41.26 13.65 9.87
C ALA A 377 39.79 13.29 9.61
N ALA A 378 39.50 12.04 9.24
CA ALA A 378 38.14 11.58 8.98
C ALA A 378 37.28 11.58 10.27
N VAL A 379 37.88 11.26 11.41
CA VAL A 379 37.21 11.27 12.71
C VAL A 379 36.94 12.70 13.20
N THR A 380 37.93 13.58 13.07
CA THR A 380 37.84 14.99 13.50
C THR A 380 36.75 15.75 12.73
N ASP A 381 36.70 15.59 11.41
CA ASP A 381 35.68 16.24 10.59
C ASP A 381 34.27 15.66 10.83
N THR A 382 34.17 14.36 11.14
CA THR A 382 32.90 13.71 11.52
C THR A 382 32.36 14.27 12.84
N LEU A 383 33.25 14.56 13.80
CA LEU A 383 32.93 15.17 15.08
C LEU A 383 32.53 16.64 14.95
N ALA A 384 33.16 17.38 14.03
CA ALA A 384 32.85 18.79 13.75
C ALA A 384 31.48 19.01 13.11
N SER A 385 30.88 17.97 12.51
CA SER A 385 29.69 18.05 11.66
C SER A 385 28.34 17.77 12.38
N GLN A 386 28.30 17.73 13.72
CA GLN A 386 27.15 17.21 14.50
C GLN A 386 25.96 18.19 14.64
N PRO A 387 24.72 17.70 14.44
CA PRO A 387 23.83 17.41 15.58
C PRO A 387 23.66 15.91 15.81
N ASP A 388 23.25 15.51 17.03
CA ASP A 388 23.05 14.12 17.50
C ASP A 388 22.08 13.24 16.68
N ASP A 389 21.41 13.79 15.67
CA ASP A 389 20.45 13.06 14.84
C ASP A 389 21.01 12.86 13.42
N SER A 390 21.14 11.59 13.02
CA SER A 390 21.74 11.11 11.77
C SER A 390 21.13 11.67 10.47
N THR A 391 20.08 12.49 10.57
CA THR A 391 19.34 13.14 9.46
C THR A 391 19.25 14.66 9.57
N GLY A 392 19.99 15.28 10.50
CA GLY A 392 19.84 16.67 10.96
C GLY A 392 19.33 17.72 9.95
N PRO A 393 20.03 18.00 8.83
CA PRO A 393 19.55 18.97 7.85
C PRO A 393 18.60 18.37 6.79
N LEU A 394 18.70 17.08 6.50
CA LEU A 394 17.94 16.41 5.44
C LEU A 394 16.45 16.35 5.76
N LEU A 395 16.07 16.00 6.99
CA LEU A 395 14.66 15.85 7.35
C LEU A 395 13.85 17.16 7.14
N PRO A 396 14.25 18.32 7.67
CA PRO A 396 13.51 19.56 7.42
C PRO A 396 13.45 19.95 5.94
N GLU A 397 14.46 19.62 5.13
CA GLU A 397 14.43 19.88 3.68
C GLU A 397 13.52 18.92 2.92
N LEU A 398 13.59 17.63 3.23
CA LEU A 398 12.68 16.62 2.71
C LEU A 398 11.23 17.01 3.00
N LEU A 399 10.91 17.35 4.25
CA LEU A 399 9.57 17.78 4.63
C LEU A 399 9.13 19.06 3.89
N ARG A 400 10.04 20.01 3.65
CA ARG A 400 9.76 21.19 2.81
C ARG A 400 9.49 20.81 1.35
N GLY A 401 10.23 19.84 0.81
CA GLY A 401 9.98 19.26 -0.51
C GLY A 401 8.62 18.58 -0.60
N LEU A 402 8.22 17.87 0.47
CA LEU A 402 6.94 17.16 0.59
C LEU A 402 5.78 18.06 1.08
N GLN A 403 5.94 19.40 1.08
CA GLN A 403 4.95 20.33 1.66
C GLN A 403 3.51 20.07 1.18
N SER A 404 3.32 19.72 -0.09
CA SER A 404 1.99 19.49 -0.66
C SER A 404 1.38 18.19 -0.19
N GLU A 405 2.19 17.16 -0.06
CA GLU A 405 1.78 15.90 0.52
C GLU A 405 1.45 16.07 2.01
N LEU A 406 2.25 16.85 2.76
CA LEU A 406 1.98 17.16 4.15
C LEU A 406 0.65 17.92 4.32
N VAL A 407 0.41 18.96 3.53
CA VAL A 407 -0.83 19.74 3.63
C VAL A 407 -2.04 18.89 3.23
N THR A 408 -1.95 18.10 2.16
CA THR A 408 -3.06 17.20 1.78
C THR A 408 -3.30 16.10 2.81
N THR A 409 -2.24 15.66 3.50
CA THR A 409 -2.35 14.71 4.61
C THR A 409 -3.03 15.37 5.83
N PHE A 410 -2.59 16.56 6.20
CA PHE A 410 -3.06 17.22 7.43
C PHE A 410 -4.42 17.92 7.31
N LEU A 411 -4.92 18.15 6.08
CA LEU A 411 -6.23 18.77 5.83
C LEU A 411 -7.38 17.78 5.63
N ASP A 412 -7.16 16.47 5.77
CA ASP A 412 -8.25 15.50 5.58
C ASP A 412 -9.16 15.43 6.81
N PRO A 413 -10.45 15.79 6.67
CA PRO A 413 -11.40 15.79 7.78
C PRO A 413 -11.83 14.37 8.20
N ARG A 414 -11.43 13.32 7.46
CA ARG A 414 -11.81 11.92 7.69
C ARG A 414 -10.89 11.18 8.66
N LEU A 415 -9.79 11.82 9.06
CA LEU A 415 -8.96 11.29 10.15
C LEU A 415 -9.81 11.27 11.43
N PRO A 416 -10.00 10.09 12.05
CA PRO A 416 -11.02 9.98 13.07
C PRO A 416 -10.63 10.77 14.32
N ALA A 417 -11.61 11.08 15.16
CA ALA A 417 -11.53 11.83 16.41
C ALA A 417 -10.53 11.28 17.48
N TYR A 418 -9.70 10.29 17.15
CA TYR A 418 -8.75 9.60 18.04
C TYR A 418 -7.68 10.52 18.65
N LEU A 419 -7.30 11.59 17.95
CA LEU A 419 -6.35 12.59 18.44
C LEU A 419 -7.02 13.78 19.15
N GLY A 420 -8.33 13.71 19.39
CA GLY A 420 -9.17 14.79 19.92
C GLY A 420 -9.72 15.71 18.80
N PRO A 421 -10.53 16.74 19.13
CA PRO A 421 -11.03 17.73 18.17
C PRO A 421 -9.89 18.66 17.72
N ARG A 422 -8.91 18.11 17.01
CA ARG A 422 -7.83 18.88 16.39
C ARG A 422 -8.27 19.20 14.97
N THR A 423 -8.46 20.48 14.73
CA THR A 423 -8.95 20.97 13.45
C THR A 423 -7.86 20.84 12.37
N ALA A 424 -8.26 20.75 11.10
CA ALA A 424 -7.36 20.90 9.95
C ALA A 424 -6.43 22.14 10.07
N ALA A 425 -6.84 23.16 10.84
CA ALA A 425 -6.04 24.34 11.12
C ALA A 425 -4.79 24.04 11.98
N ASP A 426 -4.81 23.06 12.88
CA ASP A 426 -3.64 22.69 13.69
C ASP A 426 -2.56 22.03 12.83
N GLY A 427 -2.98 21.18 11.90
CA GLY A 427 -2.10 20.59 10.89
C GLY A 427 -1.50 21.66 9.99
N LEU A 428 -2.32 22.59 9.48
CA LEU A 428 -1.84 23.71 8.68
C LEU A 428 -0.85 24.61 9.45
N ARG A 429 -1.11 24.90 10.73
CA ARG A 429 -0.20 25.66 11.59
C ARG A 429 1.17 25.00 11.72
N GLN A 430 1.22 23.67 11.85
CA GLN A 430 2.48 22.94 11.92
C GLN A 430 3.27 22.96 10.62
N VAL A 431 2.59 22.84 9.46
CA VAL A 431 3.27 22.99 8.16
C VAL A 431 3.80 24.41 7.98
N LEU A 432 3.00 25.43 8.31
CA LEU A 432 3.44 26.82 8.25
C LEU A 432 4.63 27.10 9.18
N ALA A 433 4.61 26.55 10.39
CA ALA A 433 5.72 26.63 11.33
C ALA A 433 6.98 25.93 10.78
N LEU A 434 6.85 24.75 10.15
CA LEU A 434 7.95 24.06 9.49
C LEU A 434 8.56 24.91 8.36
N LEU A 435 7.72 25.46 7.48
CA LEU A 435 8.15 26.34 6.38
C LEU A 435 8.84 27.61 6.89
N SER A 436 8.51 28.04 8.10
CA SER A 436 9.09 29.22 8.77
C SER A 436 10.26 28.88 9.70
N GLY A 437 10.69 27.61 9.77
CA GLY A 437 11.78 27.16 10.64
C GLY A 437 11.45 27.07 12.14
N GLY A 438 10.18 27.20 12.53
CA GLY A 438 9.74 27.23 13.92
C GLY A 438 9.15 25.92 14.47
N ALA A 439 9.10 24.85 13.66
CA ALA A 439 8.59 23.54 14.10
C ALA A 439 9.73 22.52 14.28
N ASP A 440 9.55 21.59 15.22
CA ASP A 440 10.38 20.38 15.32
C ASP A 440 10.12 19.46 14.11
N PRO A 441 11.09 19.28 13.19
CA PRO A 441 10.92 18.44 12.01
C PRO A 441 10.60 16.98 12.37
N ALA A 442 11.16 16.46 13.46
CA ALA A 442 10.94 15.08 13.88
C ALA A 442 9.48 14.88 14.35
N ALA A 443 8.90 15.85 15.07
CA ALA A 443 7.48 15.83 15.41
C ALA A 443 6.57 15.86 14.18
N VAL A 444 6.92 16.67 13.16
CA VAL A 444 6.15 16.73 11.90
C VAL A 444 6.24 15.41 11.15
N TRP A 445 7.42 14.78 11.08
CA TRP A 445 7.61 13.47 10.48
C TRP A 445 6.77 12.39 11.17
N ARG A 446 6.83 12.29 12.50
CA ARG A 446 6.04 11.33 13.28
C ARG A 446 4.54 11.52 13.05
N ARG A 447 4.08 12.76 13.02
CA ARG A 447 2.68 13.08 12.70
C ARG A 447 2.31 12.64 11.29
N TYR A 448 3.16 12.94 10.32
CA TYR A 448 2.97 12.53 8.93
C TYR A 448 2.80 11.01 8.82
N LEU A 449 3.68 10.23 9.46
CA LEU A 449 3.58 8.78 9.49
C LEU A 449 2.30 8.28 10.16
N VAL A 450 1.90 8.83 11.31
CA VAL A 450 0.67 8.42 12.02
C VAL A 450 -0.57 8.72 11.18
N GLU A 451 -0.66 9.90 10.58
CA GLU A 451 -1.82 10.26 9.77
C GLU A 451 -1.91 9.41 8.49
N ARG A 452 -0.78 9.05 7.87
CA ARG A 452 -0.74 8.08 6.76
C ARG A 452 -1.14 6.68 7.21
N TRP A 453 -0.62 6.22 8.35
CA TRP A 453 -0.94 4.92 8.92
C TRP A 453 -2.44 4.77 9.25
N LEU A 454 -3.07 5.80 9.84
CA LEU A 454 -4.52 5.80 10.11
C LEU A 454 -5.39 5.78 8.84
N ARG A 455 -4.83 6.15 7.68
CA ARG A 455 -5.53 6.07 6.40
C ARG A 455 -5.43 4.70 5.74
N ARG A 456 -4.77 3.73 6.34
CA ARG A 456 -4.64 2.39 5.75
C ARG A 456 -5.75 1.46 6.19
N PRO A 457 -6.06 0.41 5.42
CA PRO A 457 -6.61 -0.80 6.01
C PRO A 457 -5.68 -1.31 7.13
N PRO A 458 -6.22 -1.79 8.26
CA PRO A 458 -7.63 -2.04 8.51
C PRO A 458 -8.40 -0.87 9.16
N PHE A 459 -7.78 0.29 9.46
CA PHE A 459 -8.49 1.48 9.97
C PHE A 459 -9.47 2.10 8.96
N ARG A 460 -9.21 1.90 7.66
CA ARG A 460 -10.17 2.22 6.59
C ARG A 460 -11.36 1.26 6.52
N GLN A 461 -11.37 0.18 7.30
CA GLN A 461 -12.55 -0.68 7.41
C GLN A 461 -13.41 -0.16 8.56
N HIS A 462 -14.48 0.56 8.21
CA HIS A 462 -15.63 0.62 9.11
C HIS A 462 -16.10 -0.82 9.39
N PRO A 463 -16.29 -1.23 10.66
CA PRO A 463 -17.02 -2.45 10.97
C PRO A 463 -18.45 -2.25 10.44
N GLY A 464 -18.73 -2.82 9.27
CA GLY A 464 -19.98 -2.60 8.53
C GLY A 464 -19.84 -2.40 7.02
N ARG A 465 -18.63 -2.33 6.46
CA ARG A 465 -18.48 -2.43 5.00
C ARG A 465 -17.31 -3.35 4.65
N ALA A 466 -17.64 -4.58 4.24
CA ALA A 466 -16.94 -5.20 3.13
C ALA A 466 -16.69 -4.12 2.07
N ALA A 467 -15.55 -4.17 1.36
CA ALA A 467 -15.33 -3.34 0.16
C ALA A 467 -16.69 -3.22 -0.52
N PRO A 468 -17.30 -2.01 -0.63
CA PRO A 468 -18.67 -1.93 -1.08
C PRO A 468 -18.67 -2.74 -2.37
N PRO A 469 -19.50 -3.79 -2.50
CA PRO A 469 -19.68 -4.40 -3.80
C PRO A 469 -19.92 -3.25 -4.76
N ALA A 470 -19.48 -3.35 -6.01
CA ALA A 470 -19.97 -2.45 -7.04
C ALA A 470 -21.49 -2.51 -6.93
N GLU A 471 -22.08 -1.54 -6.21
CA GLU A 471 -23.45 -1.63 -5.77
C GLU A 471 -24.19 -1.40 -7.07
N TRP A 472 -24.66 -2.49 -7.67
CA TRP A 472 -25.53 -2.41 -8.82
C TRP A 472 -26.78 -1.68 -8.35
N ALA A 473 -26.78 -0.37 -8.53
CA ALA A 473 -27.97 0.44 -8.40
C ALA A 473 -28.83 0.11 -9.62
N ALA A 474 -30.11 -0.19 -9.38
CA ALA A 474 -31.07 -0.32 -10.48
C ALA A 474 -30.91 0.89 -11.42
N PRO A 475 -30.99 0.70 -12.76
CA PRO A 475 -30.83 1.79 -13.71
C PRO A 475 -31.72 2.96 -13.27
N THR A 476 -31.09 4.08 -12.90
CA THR A 476 -31.87 5.28 -12.57
C THR A 476 -32.67 5.67 -13.81
N SER A 477 -33.97 5.92 -13.65
CA SER A 477 -34.90 6.19 -14.76
C SER A 477 -34.29 7.17 -15.78
N PRO A 478 -34.51 6.93 -17.09
CA PRO A 478 -33.96 7.77 -18.14
C PRO A 478 -34.66 9.13 -18.12
N ASP A 479 -34.13 10.09 -17.34
CA ASP A 479 -34.31 11.50 -17.70
C ASP A 479 -33.33 12.45 -17.00
N ARG A 480 -32.19 12.70 -17.67
CA ARG A 480 -31.53 14.01 -17.75
C ARG A 480 -30.85 14.11 -19.13
N ALA A 481 -31.56 14.71 -20.08
CA ALA A 481 -31.02 15.33 -21.30
C ALA A 481 -30.28 14.46 -22.35
N GLY A 482 -30.55 13.15 -22.49
CA GLY A 482 -29.86 12.37 -23.54
C GLY A 482 -30.37 10.99 -23.96
N GLY A 483 -31.41 10.41 -23.35
CA GLY A 483 -31.92 9.09 -23.78
C GLY A 483 -31.02 7.90 -23.42
N TRP A 484 -30.25 7.99 -22.33
CA TRP A 484 -29.41 6.90 -21.82
C TRP A 484 -29.88 6.44 -20.43
N ALA A 485 -29.81 5.13 -20.20
CA ALA A 485 -29.90 4.52 -18.88
C ALA A 485 -28.50 4.39 -18.29
N VAL A 486 -28.37 4.66 -16.99
CA VAL A 486 -27.07 4.87 -16.34
C VAL A 486 -26.93 3.98 -15.12
N VAL A 487 -25.79 3.31 -15.05
CA VAL A 487 -25.36 2.55 -13.89
C VAL A 487 -24.16 3.25 -13.27
N PRO A 488 -24.32 3.94 -12.14
CA PRO A 488 -23.21 4.54 -11.44
C PRO A 488 -22.34 3.46 -10.80
N VAL A 489 -21.03 3.49 -11.03
CA VAL A 489 -20.08 2.60 -10.37
C VAL A 489 -19.33 3.37 -9.30
N ARG A 490 -19.58 3.01 -8.05
CA ARG A 490 -18.87 3.58 -6.91
C ARG A 490 -17.52 2.90 -6.75
N THR A 491 -16.48 3.70 -6.58
CA THR A 491 -15.14 3.18 -6.27
C THR A 491 -14.58 3.87 -5.03
N GLU A 492 -13.49 3.32 -4.51
CA GLU A 492 -12.61 4.07 -3.62
C GLU A 492 -12.05 5.33 -4.30
N LEU A 493 -11.64 6.32 -3.50
CA LEU A 493 -11.05 7.56 -4.01
C LEU A 493 -9.66 7.30 -4.60
N LEU A 494 -9.51 7.59 -5.89
CA LEU A 494 -8.21 7.55 -6.57
C LEU A 494 -7.26 8.59 -5.97
N GLN A 495 -6.05 8.15 -5.62
CA GLN A 495 -4.95 8.97 -5.11
C GLN A 495 -3.92 9.24 -6.20
N PRO A 496 -3.13 10.33 -6.09
CA PRO A 496 -1.98 10.54 -6.95
C PRO A 496 -1.04 9.32 -6.96
N GLY A 497 -0.66 8.85 -8.15
CA GLY A 497 0.27 7.70 -8.30
C GLY A 497 -0.38 6.32 -8.28
N ASP A 498 -1.71 6.22 -8.08
CA ASP A 498 -2.41 4.94 -8.09
C ASP A 498 -2.22 4.18 -9.41
N ARG A 499 -2.09 2.84 -9.34
CA ARG A 499 -2.21 1.92 -10.50
C ARG A 499 -3.66 1.84 -10.97
N PHE A 500 -4.20 2.95 -11.45
CA PHE A 500 -5.64 3.13 -11.65
C PHE A 500 -6.22 2.22 -12.74
N LEU A 501 -5.50 1.88 -13.81
CA LEU A 501 -6.05 1.09 -14.93
C LEU A 501 -6.59 -0.28 -14.52
N ALA A 502 -5.78 -1.09 -13.82
CA ALA A 502 -6.18 -2.43 -13.37
C ALA A 502 -7.35 -2.35 -12.38
N ARG A 503 -7.33 -1.34 -11.50
CA ARG A 503 -8.37 -1.11 -10.51
C ARG A 503 -9.70 -0.72 -11.18
N LEU A 504 -9.68 0.22 -12.13
CA LEU A 504 -10.88 0.64 -12.86
C LEU A 504 -11.45 -0.49 -13.72
N ALA A 505 -10.58 -1.31 -14.34
CA ALA A 505 -11.02 -2.47 -15.13
C ALA A 505 -11.75 -3.50 -14.27
N TRP A 506 -11.25 -3.75 -13.05
CA TRP A 506 -11.92 -4.64 -12.10
C TRP A 506 -13.32 -4.11 -11.73
N TYR A 507 -13.44 -2.85 -11.29
CA TYR A 507 -14.73 -2.25 -10.93
C TYR A 507 -15.74 -2.26 -12.09
N ALA A 508 -15.28 -1.94 -13.31
CA ALA A 508 -16.12 -1.98 -14.50
C ALA A 508 -16.56 -3.41 -14.85
N SER A 509 -15.73 -4.42 -14.61
CA SER A 509 -16.08 -5.83 -14.87
C SER A 509 -17.15 -6.34 -13.91
N GLU A 510 -17.01 -6.03 -12.61
CA GLU A 510 -18.01 -6.35 -11.59
C GLU A 510 -19.36 -5.67 -11.90
N ALA A 511 -19.34 -4.38 -12.27
CA ALA A 511 -20.55 -3.66 -12.62
C ALA A 511 -21.22 -4.19 -13.90
N ALA A 512 -20.44 -4.59 -14.91
CA ALA A 512 -20.96 -5.17 -16.15
C ALA A 512 -21.58 -6.55 -15.95
N ALA A 513 -21.10 -7.34 -14.97
CA ALA A 513 -21.69 -8.64 -14.65
C ALA A 513 -23.16 -8.53 -14.21
N GLY A 514 -23.49 -7.48 -13.43
CA GLY A 514 -24.85 -7.17 -12.97
C GLY A 514 -25.71 -6.38 -13.98
N ALA A 515 -25.14 -5.95 -15.11
CA ALA A 515 -25.84 -5.08 -16.05
C ALA A 515 -26.86 -5.81 -16.93
N PRO A 516 -27.97 -5.15 -17.37
CA PRO A 516 -28.85 -5.73 -18.36
C PRO A 516 -28.07 -5.99 -19.67
N PRO A 517 -28.45 -7.03 -20.43
CA PRO A 517 -27.81 -7.33 -21.71
C PRO A 517 -28.07 -6.22 -22.72
N GLY A 518 -27.13 -6.02 -23.64
CA GLY A 518 -27.22 -5.03 -24.71
C GLY A 518 -26.07 -4.05 -24.73
N ARG A 519 -25.99 -3.28 -25.82
CA ARG A 519 -24.86 -2.43 -26.14
C ARG A 519 -24.65 -1.33 -25.10
N TRP A 520 -23.42 -1.13 -24.62
CA TRP A 520 -23.12 -0.17 -23.54
C TRP A 520 -21.79 0.59 -23.73
N TRP A 521 -21.67 1.75 -23.10
CA TRP A 521 -20.46 2.57 -23.05
C TRP A 521 -19.92 2.67 -21.62
N LEU A 522 -18.60 2.65 -21.47
CA LEU A 522 -17.94 2.99 -20.22
C LEU A 522 -17.54 4.47 -20.22
N LEU A 523 -18.10 5.25 -19.31
CA LEU A 523 -17.80 6.68 -19.17
C LEU A 523 -16.97 6.90 -17.91
N LEU A 524 -15.84 7.56 -18.04
CA LEU A 524 -14.91 7.87 -16.95
C LEU A 524 -14.93 9.36 -16.65
N ALA A 525 -15.03 9.72 -15.38
CA ALA A 525 -14.89 11.09 -14.93
C ALA A 525 -13.43 11.53 -15.07
N ALA A 526 -13.19 12.58 -15.85
CA ALA A 526 -11.86 13.12 -16.07
C ALA A 526 -11.19 13.63 -14.79
N LYS A 527 -11.97 14.10 -13.81
CA LYS A 527 -11.44 14.70 -12.56
C LYS A 527 -10.69 13.66 -11.71
N PRO A 528 -11.28 12.52 -11.31
CA PRO A 528 -10.55 11.42 -10.65
C PRO A 528 -9.34 10.92 -11.45
N LEU A 529 -9.46 10.83 -12.78
CA LEU A 529 -8.34 10.40 -13.63
C LEU A 529 -7.17 11.39 -13.58
N ALA A 530 -7.44 12.69 -13.64
CA ALA A 530 -6.42 13.72 -13.52
C ALA A 530 -5.76 13.70 -12.13
N VAL A 531 -6.52 13.44 -11.06
CA VAL A 531 -5.95 13.26 -9.70
C VAL A 531 -5.03 12.05 -9.67
N ALA A 532 -5.45 10.90 -10.21
CA ALA A 532 -4.64 9.69 -10.25
C ALA A 532 -3.31 9.88 -11.00
N GLN A 533 -3.34 10.69 -12.06
CA GLN A 533 -2.16 11.09 -12.84
C GLN A 533 -1.30 12.20 -12.19
N GLY A 534 -1.59 12.61 -10.95
CA GLY A 534 -0.84 13.65 -10.25
C GLY A 534 -1.08 15.07 -10.78
N ARG A 535 -2.18 15.32 -11.50
CA ARG A 535 -2.47 16.59 -12.20
C ARG A 535 -3.36 17.55 -11.41
N ALA A 536 -3.46 17.34 -10.09
CA ALA A 536 -4.12 18.22 -9.14
C ALA A 536 -3.05 18.99 -8.34
N ARG A 537 -2.85 20.27 -8.68
CA ARG A 537 -1.81 21.12 -8.08
C ARG A 537 -2.38 22.00 -6.99
N PRO A 538 -1.92 21.87 -5.74
CA PRO A 538 -2.34 22.74 -4.65
C PRO A 538 -2.04 24.23 -4.92
N LEU A 539 -2.86 25.12 -4.35
CA LEU A 539 -2.73 26.56 -4.58
C LEU A 539 -1.34 27.13 -4.21
N TRP A 540 -0.68 26.58 -3.19
CA TRP A 540 0.62 27.06 -2.71
C TRP A 540 1.81 26.64 -3.61
N GLU A 541 1.65 25.62 -4.46
CA GLU A 541 2.68 25.25 -5.46
C GLU A 541 2.61 26.10 -6.71
N ILE A 542 1.44 26.68 -6.99
CA ILE A 542 1.20 27.44 -8.20
C ILE A 542 1.69 28.86 -7.95
N ARG A 543 2.77 29.28 -8.63
CA ARG A 543 3.28 30.66 -8.61
C ARG A 543 2.69 31.44 -9.77
N PRO A 544 1.70 32.33 -9.57
CA PRO A 544 1.09 33.04 -10.68
C PRO A 544 2.06 34.05 -11.29
N GLY A 545 2.37 33.90 -12.57
CA GLY A 545 3.22 34.80 -13.34
C GLY A 545 2.52 36.12 -13.71
N PRO A 546 3.25 37.08 -14.32
CA PRO A 546 2.71 38.40 -14.67
C PRO A 546 1.50 38.29 -15.62
N THR A 547 1.53 37.35 -16.57
CA THR A 547 0.41 37.13 -17.49
C THR A 547 -0.83 36.65 -16.77
N ALA A 548 -0.74 35.64 -15.90
CA ALA A 548 -1.90 35.15 -15.15
C ALA A 548 -2.53 36.24 -14.26
N ARG A 549 -1.70 37.09 -13.64
CA ARG A 549 -2.16 38.24 -12.85
C ARG A 549 -2.83 39.32 -13.72
N LEU A 550 -2.27 39.61 -14.89
CA LEU A 550 -2.84 40.59 -15.83
C LEU A 550 -4.20 40.12 -16.37
N LEU A 551 -4.29 38.86 -16.81
CA LEU A 551 -5.54 38.26 -17.29
C LEU A 551 -6.62 38.25 -16.20
N HIS A 552 -6.24 37.95 -14.95
CA HIS A 552 -7.14 38.00 -13.80
C HIS A 552 -7.71 39.42 -13.60
N ARG A 553 -6.84 40.44 -13.61
CA ARG A 553 -7.22 41.85 -13.43
C ARG A 553 -8.11 42.38 -14.54
N LEU A 554 -7.78 42.07 -15.80
CA LEU A 554 -8.48 42.64 -16.96
C LEU A 554 -9.82 41.97 -17.23
N ALA A 555 -9.90 40.64 -17.11
CA ALA A 555 -11.02 39.90 -17.66
C ALA A 555 -11.41 38.65 -16.87
N GLY A 556 -10.85 38.39 -15.69
CA GLY A 556 -11.09 37.14 -14.95
C GLY A 556 -12.59 36.82 -14.80
N ARG A 557 -13.41 37.82 -14.46
CA ARG A 557 -14.87 37.66 -14.36
C ARG A 557 -15.56 37.39 -15.71
N ARG A 558 -15.10 38.03 -16.80
CA ARG A 558 -15.67 37.87 -18.15
C ARG A 558 -15.27 36.55 -18.80
N LEU A 559 -14.05 36.08 -18.57
CA LEU A 559 -13.59 34.75 -19.01
C LEU A 559 -14.32 33.61 -18.30
N ALA A 560 -14.52 33.74 -16.99
CA ALA A 560 -15.32 32.80 -16.23
C ALA A 560 -16.79 32.80 -16.72
N ALA A 561 -17.38 33.98 -16.94
CA ALA A 561 -18.72 34.12 -17.49
C ALA A 561 -18.84 33.62 -18.94
N ALA A 562 -17.75 33.66 -19.72
CA ALA A 562 -17.70 33.15 -21.08
C ALA A 562 -17.54 31.62 -21.17
N GLY A 563 -17.43 30.90 -20.04
CA GLY A 563 -17.21 29.46 -20.03
C GLY A 563 -15.81 29.04 -20.48
N ALA A 564 -14.82 29.95 -20.38
CA ALA A 564 -13.42 29.64 -20.69
C ALA A 564 -12.78 28.68 -19.67
N PHE A 565 -13.40 28.54 -18.49
CA PHE A 565 -13.09 27.57 -17.45
C PHE A 565 -14.41 26.89 -17.09
N GLY A 566 -14.45 25.56 -17.09
CA GLY A 566 -15.69 24.82 -17.33
C GLY A 566 -16.86 25.18 -16.41
N GLY A 567 -18.07 24.93 -16.93
CA GLY A 567 -19.33 25.50 -16.48
C GLY A 567 -19.83 25.02 -15.12
N VAL A 568 -19.32 25.58 -14.04
CA VAL A 568 -19.98 25.49 -12.72
C VAL A 568 -20.65 26.83 -12.44
N THR A 569 -21.96 26.91 -12.70
CA THR A 569 -22.84 27.95 -12.16
C THR A 569 -23.05 27.72 -10.67
N LEU A 570 -22.03 27.98 -9.83
CA LEU A 570 -22.25 28.11 -8.39
C LEU A 570 -23.11 29.35 -8.18
N ARG A 571 -24.33 29.13 -7.67
CA ARG A 571 -25.38 30.14 -7.48
C ARG A 571 -24.97 31.28 -6.53
N ARG A 572 -23.80 31.22 -5.89
CA ARG A 572 -23.18 32.32 -5.12
C ARG A 572 -21.64 32.21 -5.13
N PRO A 573 -20.90 33.32 -5.30
CA PRO A 573 -19.46 33.33 -5.06
C PRO A 573 -19.21 33.23 -3.54
N THR A 574 -18.85 32.05 -3.05
CA THR A 574 -18.32 31.91 -1.68
C THR A 574 -16.91 32.51 -1.63
N ALA A 575 -16.79 33.57 -0.83
CA ALA A 575 -15.57 34.21 -0.32
C ALA A 575 -14.23 33.87 -1.03
N GLY A 576 -13.79 34.78 -1.91
CA GLY A 576 -12.37 34.91 -2.31
C GLY A 576 -11.82 33.95 -3.38
N LEU A 577 -12.41 32.77 -3.59
CA LEU A 577 -11.98 31.80 -4.60
C LEU A 577 -12.71 32.03 -5.92
N SER A 578 -12.29 33.04 -6.68
CA SER A 578 -12.86 33.29 -8.02
C SER A 578 -12.55 32.13 -8.98
N LEU A 579 -13.55 31.69 -9.76
CA LEU A 579 -13.42 30.65 -10.78
C LEU A 579 -12.25 30.91 -11.76
N ALA A 580 -11.85 32.17 -11.92
CA ALA A 580 -10.69 32.62 -12.70
C ALA A 580 -9.67 33.37 -11.84
N GLY A 581 -9.33 32.84 -10.65
CA GLY A 581 -8.23 33.35 -9.84
C GLY A 581 -6.88 33.27 -10.56
N PRO A 582 -5.86 34.04 -10.13
CA PRO A 582 -4.55 34.05 -10.79
C PRO A 582 -3.87 32.67 -10.78
N TRP A 583 -4.14 31.82 -9.79
CA TRP A 583 -3.66 30.43 -9.74
C TRP A 583 -4.29 29.54 -10.82
N THR A 584 -5.62 29.59 -10.98
CA THR A 584 -6.34 28.84 -12.03
C THR A 584 -5.88 29.29 -13.42
N LEU A 585 -5.71 30.59 -13.62
CA LEU A 585 -5.21 31.16 -14.86
C LEU A 585 -3.77 30.74 -15.15
N GLN A 586 -2.92 30.60 -14.14
CA GLN A 586 -1.55 30.12 -14.31
C GLN A 586 -1.55 28.68 -14.85
N VAL A 587 -2.31 27.77 -14.23
CA VAL A 587 -2.42 26.38 -14.71
C VAL A 587 -3.03 26.33 -16.12
N ALA A 588 -4.01 27.18 -16.41
CA ALA A 588 -4.59 27.24 -17.75
C ALA A 588 -3.62 27.80 -18.80
N VAL A 589 -2.78 28.77 -18.46
CA VAL A 589 -1.70 29.28 -19.35
C VAL A 589 -0.70 28.16 -19.65
N GLU A 590 -0.32 27.38 -18.64
CA GLU A 590 0.61 26.25 -18.80
C GLU A 590 0.00 25.12 -19.63
N THR A 591 -1.30 24.86 -19.48
CA THR A 591 -1.98 23.74 -20.16
C THR A 591 -2.37 24.08 -21.61
N ALA A 592 -2.91 25.28 -21.85
CA ALA A 592 -3.46 25.67 -23.15
C ALA A 592 -2.53 26.58 -23.97
N GLY A 593 -1.50 27.14 -23.32
CA GLY A 593 -0.55 28.07 -23.93
C GLY A 593 -0.94 29.54 -23.73
N ARG A 594 0.09 30.35 -23.49
CA ARG A 594 -0.02 31.79 -23.18
C ARG A 594 -0.77 32.58 -24.27
N CYS A 595 -0.40 32.40 -25.53
CA CYS A 595 -0.98 33.17 -26.64
C CYS A 595 -2.47 32.91 -26.82
N ARG A 596 -2.90 31.64 -26.67
CA ARG A 596 -4.32 31.26 -26.78
C ARG A 596 -5.16 31.92 -25.70
N LEU A 597 -4.70 31.92 -24.45
CA LEU A 597 -5.46 32.55 -23.38
C LEU A 597 -5.49 34.07 -23.48
N VAL A 598 -4.42 34.71 -23.94
CA VAL A 598 -4.44 36.17 -24.20
C VAL A 598 -5.45 36.51 -25.30
N ALA A 599 -5.46 35.76 -26.40
CA ALA A 599 -6.42 35.95 -27.50
C ALA A 599 -7.86 35.71 -27.06
N ALA A 600 -8.13 34.62 -26.33
CA ALA A 600 -9.43 34.33 -25.75
C ALA A 600 -9.89 35.47 -24.83
N THR A 601 -8.97 36.05 -24.06
CA THR A 601 -9.23 37.18 -23.18
C THR A 601 -9.60 38.44 -23.93
N ALA A 602 -8.85 38.80 -24.98
CA ALA A 602 -9.17 39.95 -25.83
C ALA A 602 -10.57 39.82 -26.45
N VAL A 603 -10.91 38.64 -26.96
CA VAL A 603 -12.23 38.36 -27.54
C VAL A 603 -13.34 38.41 -26.50
N ALA A 604 -13.09 37.90 -25.28
CA ALA A 604 -14.05 38.00 -24.18
C ALA A 604 -14.29 39.45 -23.73
N LEU A 605 -13.26 40.29 -23.77
CA LEU A 605 -13.37 41.72 -23.46
C LEU A 605 -14.23 42.47 -24.48
N LEU A 606 -14.18 42.06 -25.74
CA LEU A 606 -14.98 42.58 -26.86
C LEU A 606 -16.42 42.01 -26.92
N GLY A 607 -16.83 41.21 -25.91
CA GLY A 607 -18.18 40.64 -25.83
C GLY A 607 -18.37 39.31 -26.57
N GLY A 608 -17.31 38.74 -27.16
CA GLY A 608 -17.34 37.50 -27.92
C GLY A 608 -17.25 36.23 -27.06
N ALA A 609 -18.11 36.04 -26.07
CA ALA A 609 -18.01 34.94 -25.09
C ALA A 609 -17.85 33.54 -25.72
N ARG A 610 -18.67 33.20 -26.72
CA ARG A 610 -18.61 31.89 -27.41
C ARG A 610 -17.30 31.69 -28.17
N LEU A 611 -16.81 32.74 -28.83
CA LEU A 611 -15.57 32.70 -29.60
C LEU A 611 -14.36 32.62 -28.67
N ALA A 612 -14.40 33.33 -27.53
CA ALA A 612 -13.37 33.25 -26.49
C ALA A 612 -13.23 31.82 -25.93
N ALA A 613 -14.34 31.15 -25.61
CA ALA A 613 -14.32 29.76 -25.16
C ALA A 613 -13.75 28.81 -26.23
N ARG A 614 -14.05 29.05 -27.51
CA ARG A 614 -13.50 28.28 -28.63
C ARG A 614 -11.99 28.46 -28.77
N ILE A 615 -11.49 29.70 -28.63
CA ILE A 615 -10.06 30.03 -28.72
C ILE A 615 -9.27 29.48 -27.53
N ALA A 616 -9.84 29.52 -26.32
CA ALA A 616 -9.22 28.95 -25.13
C ALA A 616 -8.97 27.44 -25.28
N GLY A 617 -9.88 26.75 -25.97
CA GLY A 617 -9.77 25.33 -26.29
C GLY A 617 -10.15 24.39 -25.13
N PRO A 618 -10.33 23.09 -25.43
CA PRO A 618 -10.81 22.09 -24.46
C PRO A 618 -9.85 21.91 -23.28
N ALA A 619 -8.54 22.01 -23.51
CA ALA A 619 -7.55 21.88 -22.46
C ALA A 619 -7.69 22.98 -21.39
N ALA A 620 -7.92 24.24 -21.77
CA ALA A 620 -8.18 25.34 -20.83
C ALA A 620 -9.52 25.18 -20.09
N ARG A 621 -10.57 24.80 -20.81
CA ARG A 621 -11.91 24.63 -20.24
C ARG A 621 -11.98 23.50 -19.22
N SER A 622 -11.15 22.48 -19.40
CA SER A 622 -11.06 21.36 -18.47
C SER A 622 -10.40 21.72 -17.12
N VAL A 623 -9.68 22.85 -17.04
CA VAL A 623 -9.05 23.32 -15.80
C VAL A 623 -10.13 23.72 -14.80
N ARG A 624 -10.07 23.15 -13.60
CA ARG A 624 -11.03 23.40 -12.52
C ARG A 624 -10.34 24.09 -11.33
N PRO A 625 -10.91 25.20 -10.82
CA PRO A 625 -10.46 25.79 -9.57
C PRO A 625 -10.79 24.87 -8.37
N PRO A 626 -10.17 25.12 -7.20
CA PRO A 626 -10.51 24.43 -5.96
C PRO A 626 -11.99 24.59 -5.62
N ARG A 627 -12.64 23.51 -5.23
CA ARG A 627 -14.08 23.48 -4.95
C ARG A 627 -14.36 23.05 -3.51
N PRO A 628 -15.01 23.90 -2.69
CA PRO A 628 -15.49 23.50 -1.37
C PRO A 628 -16.41 22.28 -1.47
N GLY A 629 -16.17 21.25 -0.66
CA GLY A 629 -16.93 19.99 -0.67
C GLY A 629 -16.47 18.94 -1.70
N ALA A 630 -15.47 19.24 -2.55
CA ALA A 630 -14.83 18.22 -3.38
C ALA A 630 -13.97 17.29 -2.50
N PRO A 631 -13.80 16.00 -2.86
CA PRO A 631 -12.89 15.11 -2.15
C PRO A 631 -11.43 15.64 -2.22
N PRO A 632 -10.61 15.42 -1.16
CA PRO A 632 -9.18 15.69 -1.22
C PRO A 632 -8.53 14.96 -2.40
N PRO A 633 -7.56 15.56 -3.12
CA PRO A 633 -6.97 16.90 -2.90
C PRO A 633 -7.71 18.05 -3.60
N ALA A 634 -8.74 17.78 -4.41
CA ALA A 634 -9.41 18.77 -5.27
C ALA A 634 -10.10 19.93 -4.51
N GLN A 635 -10.30 19.80 -3.19
CA GLN A 635 -10.80 20.87 -2.32
C GLN A 635 -9.88 22.09 -2.24
N VAL A 636 -8.56 21.90 -2.35
CA VAL A 636 -7.54 22.95 -2.20
C VAL A 636 -6.59 23.04 -3.40
N ALA A 637 -6.85 22.27 -4.46
CA ALA A 637 -6.01 22.17 -5.64
C ALA A 637 -6.72 22.61 -6.92
N VAL A 638 -5.98 23.22 -7.83
CA VAL A 638 -6.39 23.43 -9.22
C VAL A 638 -6.14 22.12 -9.97
N THR A 639 -7.19 21.54 -10.55
CA THR A 639 -7.11 20.28 -11.31
C THR A 639 -7.05 20.59 -12.80
N SER A 640 -6.05 20.07 -13.51
CA SER A 640 -5.94 20.20 -14.97
C SER A 640 -6.57 19.02 -15.72
N ALA A 641 -6.61 19.06 -17.05
CA ALA A 641 -7.05 17.94 -17.88
C ALA A 641 -6.23 16.67 -17.60
N PRO A 642 -6.82 15.47 -17.70
CA PRO A 642 -6.05 14.24 -17.81
C PRO A 642 -5.03 14.30 -18.93
N ALA A 643 -3.88 13.65 -18.72
CA ALA A 643 -2.93 13.38 -19.79
C ALA A 643 -3.47 12.25 -20.68
N GLU A 644 -3.37 12.46 -22.00
CA GLU A 644 -3.66 11.45 -23.04
C GLU A 644 -4.99 10.69 -22.82
N PRO A 645 -6.15 11.38 -22.74
CA PRO A 645 -7.42 10.75 -22.41
C PRO A 645 -7.83 9.65 -23.39
N ASP A 646 -7.49 9.78 -24.69
CA ASP A 646 -7.74 8.74 -25.70
C ASP A 646 -6.93 7.46 -25.42
N ARG A 647 -5.66 7.62 -25.01
CA ARG A 647 -4.80 6.49 -24.68
C ARG A 647 -5.28 5.77 -23.43
N VAL A 648 -5.74 6.51 -22.42
CA VAL A 648 -6.34 5.93 -21.21
C VAL A 648 -7.58 5.11 -21.57
N ALA A 649 -8.46 5.64 -22.42
CA ALA A 649 -9.65 4.91 -22.87
C ALA A 649 -9.26 3.61 -23.62
N ALA A 650 -8.27 3.67 -24.52
CA ALA A 650 -7.81 2.50 -25.26
C ALA A 650 -7.14 1.44 -24.35
N GLN A 651 -6.33 1.88 -23.38
CA GLN A 651 -5.71 0.99 -22.39
C GLN A 651 -6.75 0.31 -21.51
N LEU A 652 -7.81 1.03 -21.13
CA LEU A 652 -8.89 0.45 -20.32
C LEU A 652 -9.70 -0.58 -21.12
N LEU A 653 -10.00 -0.33 -22.39
CA LEU A 653 -10.60 -1.34 -23.27
C LEU A 653 -9.73 -2.59 -23.40
N THR A 654 -8.41 -2.41 -23.49
CA THR A 654 -7.45 -3.53 -23.54
C THR A 654 -7.48 -4.35 -22.24
N ALA A 655 -7.50 -3.68 -21.08
CA ALA A 655 -7.61 -4.35 -19.79
C ALA A 655 -8.95 -5.09 -19.63
N LEU A 656 -10.06 -4.48 -20.09
CA LEU A 656 -11.39 -5.08 -20.03
C LEU A 656 -11.52 -6.33 -20.91
N ARG A 657 -10.78 -6.42 -22.02
CA ARG A 657 -10.75 -7.62 -22.86
C ARG A 657 -10.28 -8.86 -22.12
N THR A 658 -9.44 -8.68 -21.10
CA THR A 658 -8.91 -9.78 -20.28
C THR A 658 -9.76 -10.10 -19.06
N THR A 659 -10.60 -9.17 -18.60
CA THR A 659 -11.36 -9.30 -17.35
C THR A 659 -12.85 -9.56 -17.57
N LEU A 660 -13.43 -9.14 -18.70
CA LEU A 660 -14.84 -9.36 -19.02
C LEU A 660 -15.07 -10.72 -19.69
N PRO A 661 -16.22 -11.37 -19.43
CA PRO A 661 -16.71 -12.47 -20.24
C PRO A 661 -16.84 -12.06 -21.73
N PRO A 662 -16.56 -12.97 -22.69
CA PRO A 662 -16.59 -12.66 -24.13
C PRO A 662 -17.90 -12.00 -24.59
N ASP A 663 -19.03 -12.49 -24.09
CA ASP A 663 -20.36 -11.98 -24.44
C ASP A 663 -20.56 -10.53 -23.96
N ARG A 664 -20.08 -10.19 -22.76
CA ARG A 664 -20.15 -8.83 -22.21
C ARG A 664 -19.21 -7.86 -22.91
N PHE A 665 -18.04 -8.36 -23.33
CA PHE A 665 -17.09 -7.58 -24.11
C PHE A 665 -17.60 -7.30 -25.53
N ALA A 666 -18.34 -8.24 -26.14
CA ALA A 666 -18.95 -8.04 -27.45
C ALA A 666 -20.01 -6.90 -27.44
N ASP A 667 -20.71 -6.74 -26.33
CA ASP A 667 -21.70 -5.67 -26.13
C ASP A 667 -21.06 -4.29 -25.80
N LEU A 668 -19.75 -4.22 -25.52
CA LEU A 668 -19.08 -2.97 -25.19
C LEU A 668 -18.84 -2.12 -26.46
N ALA A 669 -19.52 -0.98 -26.56
CA ALA A 669 -19.38 -0.06 -27.68
C ALA A 669 -18.05 0.73 -27.64
N GLY A 670 -17.60 1.10 -26.45
CA GLY A 670 -16.40 1.90 -26.28
C GLY A 670 -16.24 2.48 -24.87
N CYS A 671 -15.15 3.22 -24.69
CA CYS A 671 -14.80 3.93 -23.46
C CYS A 671 -14.59 5.42 -23.77
N ALA A 672 -15.09 6.31 -22.93
CA ALA A 672 -14.89 7.76 -23.06
C ALA A 672 -14.50 8.40 -21.72
N VAL A 673 -13.61 9.39 -21.78
CA VAL A 673 -13.22 10.24 -20.66
C VAL A 673 -13.96 11.57 -20.76
N VAL A 674 -14.68 11.92 -19.70
CA VAL A 674 -15.76 12.90 -19.76
C VAL A 674 -15.69 13.92 -18.62
N THR A 675 -15.95 15.19 -18.94
CA THR A 675 -16.28 16.28 -18.02
C THR A 675 -17.72 16.76 -18.28
N ASP A 676 -17.93 18.06 -18.47
CA ASP A 676 -19.01 18.67 -19.22
C ASP A 676 -18.87 18.49 -20.75
N GLU A 677 -17.74 17.96 -21.21
CA GLU A 677 -17.47 17.61 -22.60
C GLU A 677 -16.68 16.29 -22.68
N VAL A 678 -16.64 15.65 -23.85
CA VAL A 678 -15.83 14.44 -24.08
C VAL A 678 -14.40 14.87 -24.39
N LEU A 679 -13.45 14.47 -23.53
CA LEU A 679 -12.04 14.84 -23.66
C LEU A 679 -11.23 13.85 -24.48
N GLY A 680 -11.61 12.57 -24.44
CA GLY A 680 -11.00 11.52 -25.24
C GLY A 680 -11.82 10.25 -25.21
N TRP A 681 -11.60 9.36 -26.17
CA TRP A 681 -12.41 8.16 -26.36
C TRP A 681 -11.65 7.06 -27.11
N ALA A 682 -12.15 5.84 -26.99
CA ALA A 682 -11.73 4.71 -27.78
C ALA A 682 -12.92 3.77 -28.03
N THR A 683 -12.96 3.13 -29.19
CA THR A 683 -13.92 2.07 -29.54
C THR A 683 -13.15 0.77 -29.79
N ILE A 684 -13.85 -0.36 -29.78
CA ILE A 684 -13.22 -1.67 -30.09
C ILE A 684 -12.69 -1.70 -31.54
N SER A 685 -13.40 -1.06 -32.47
CA SER A 685 -13.01 -1.00 -33.88
C SER A 685 -11.91 0.03 -34.16
N GLY A 686 -11.67 0.97 -33.24
CA GLY A 686 -10.82 2.14 -33.48
C GLY A 686 -11.46 3.23 -34.35
N GLU A 687 -12.65 2.97 -34.91
CA GLU A 687 -13.42 3.95 -35.68
C GLU A 687 -14.27 4.84 -34.77
N PRO A 688 -14.49 6.11 -35.14
CA PRO A 688 -15.37 6.99 -34.39
C PRO A 688 -16.79 6.43 -34.34
N PRO A 689 -17.49 6.62 -33.21
CA PRO A 689 -18.86 6.15 -33.10
C PRO A 689 -19.78 6.84 -34.12
N PRO A 690 -20.90 6.21 -34.51
CA PRO A 690 -21.90 6.83 -35.37
C PRO A 690 -22.28 8.23 -34.85
N SER A 691 -22.51 9.18 -35.77
CA SER A 691 -22.77 10.58 -35.42
C SER A 691 -23.91 10.76 -34.40
N ALA A 692 -24.96 9.96 -34.52
CA ALA A 692 -26.09 9.96 -33.59
C ALA A 692 -25.70 9.53 -32.16
N ASP A 693 -24.93 8.46 -32.01
CA ASP A 693 -24.43 7.99 -30.70
C ASP A 693 -23.50 9.03 -30.07
N TRP A 694 -22.68 9.69 -30.91
CA TRP A 694 -21.72 10.68 -30.47
C TRP A 694 -22.37 11.98 -29.99
N GLU A 695 -23.40 12.46 -30.69
CA GLU A 695 -24.18 13.63 -30.27
C GLU A 695 -24.91 13.37 -28.95
N GLN A 696 -25.48 12.18 -28.78
CA GLN A 696 -26.13 11.80 -27.53
C GLN A 696 -25.14 11.64 -26.38
N LEU A 697 -23.95 11.06 -26.60
CA LEU A 697 -22.92 10.94 -25.59
C LEU A 697 -22.38 12.31 -25.16
N ARG A 698 -22.27 13.27 -26.09
CA ARG A 698 -21.94 14.68 -25.78
C ARG A 698 -23.04 15.39 -25.00
N ALA A 699 -24.31 15.20 -25.36
CA ALA A 699 -25.43 15.74 -24.61
C ALA A 699 -25.48 15.17 -23.19
N PHE A 700 -25.20 13.88 -23.05
CA PHE A 700 -25.11 13.20 -21.77
C PHE A 700 -23.93 13.70 -20.92
N ALA A 701 -22.75 13.88 -21.51
CA ALA A 701 -21.59 14.47 -20.83
C ALA A 701 -21.90 15.84 -20.19
N ALA A 702 -22.65 16.69 -20.89
CA ALA A 702 -23.02 18.01 -20.41
C ALA A 702 -23.94 18.00 -19.17
N SER A 703 -24.54 16.84 -18.83
CA SER A 703 -25.43 16.67 -17.67
C SER A 703 -24.72 16.37 -16.34
N ASP A 704 -23.39 16.22 -16.35
CA ASP A 704 -22.52 15.78 -15.23
C ASP A 704 -23.00 14.47 -14.56
N PRO A 705 -22.77 13.31 -15.22
CA PRO A 705 -23.36 12.03 -14.80
C PRO A 705 -22.70 11.38 -13.57
N PHE A 706 -21.76 12.07 -12.91
CA PHE A 706 -20.85 11.50 -11.92
C PHE A 706 -21.14 11.93 -10.47
N ASP A 707 -22.37 12.36 -10.17
CA ASP A 707 -22.81 12.77 -8.82
C ASP A 707 -23.44 11.59 -8.07
N PRO A 708 -22.94 11.15 -6.89
CA PRO A 708 -21.96 11.79 -5.99
C PRO A 708 -20.47 11.52 -6.32
N PRO A 709 -19.52 12.31 -5.75
CA PRO A 709 -18.07 12.28 -6.05
C PRO A 709 -17.36 10.93 -5.89
N SER A 710 -17.99 9.95 -5.27
CA SER A 710 -17.55 8.55 -5.17
C SER A 710 -17.80 7.72 -6.44
N THR A 711 -18.29 8.34 -7.51
CA THR A 711 -18.69 7.67 -8.76
C THR A 711 -17.80 8.13 -9.92
N PRO A 712 -16.54 7.66 -10.02
CA PRO A 712 -15.66 8.09 -11.10
C PRO A 712 -15.97 7.44 -12.44
N MET A 713 -16.89 6.46 -12.51
CA MET A 713 -17.27 5.85 -13.77
C MET A 713 -18.76 5.47 -13.80
N VAL A 714 -19.29 5.38 -15.01
CA VAL A 714 -20.69 5.08 -15.31
C VAL A 714 -20.74 4.10 -16.48
N LEU A 715 -21.59 3.08 -16.39
CA LEU A 715 -22.00 2.30 -17.57
C LEU A 715 -23.25 2.97 -18.15
N ALA A 716 -23.17 3.41 -19.41
CA ALA A 716 -24.27 4.04 -20.13
C ALA A 716 -24.85 3.08 -21.17
N LEU A 717 -26.15 2.83 -21.09
CA LEU A 717 -26.93 1.96 -21.99
C LEU A 717 -27.94 2.80 -22.80
N PRO A 718 -28.14 2.59 -24.11
CA PRO A 718 -29.16 3.29 -24.89
C PRO A 718 -30.57 2.99 -24.35
N ALA A 719 -31.43 4.00 -24.21
CA ALA A 719 -32.75 3.85 -23.59
C ALA A 719 -33.69 2.83 -24.28
N GLY A 720 -33.45 2.49 -25.56
CA GLY A 720 -34.25 1.51 -26.30
C GLY A 720 -34.16 0.06 -25.81
N ILE A 721 -33.23 -0.23 -24.87
CA ILE A 721 -32.94 -1.60 -24.40
C ILE A 721 -33.59 -1.90 -23.04
N LEU A 722 -34.08 -0.90 -22.30
CA LEU A 722 -34.79 -1.12 -21.05
C LEU A 722 -36.22 -1.62 -21.31
N ARG A 723 -36.40 -2.93 -21.53
CA ARG A 723 -37.70 -3.54 -21.22
C ARG A 723 -37.92 -3.42 -19.71
N PRO A 724 -39.14 -3.10 -19.24
CA PRO A 724 -39.41 -2.97 -17.81
C PRO A 724 -39.00 -4.29 -17.13
N TYR A 725 -37.99 -4.20 -16.28
CA TYR A 725 -37.56 -5.28 -15.41
C TYR A 725 -38.72 -5.50 -14.43
N ASP A 726 -39.39 -6.66 -14.52
CA ASP A 726 -40.40 -7.03 -13.54
C ASP A 726 -39.72 -7.05 -12.16
N GLN A 727 -40.27 -6.30 -11.21
CA GLN A 727 -39.69 -6.08 -9.88
C GLN A 727 -39.71 -7.34 -8.99
N SER A 728 -40.07 -8.50 -9.55
CA SER A 728 -40.32 -9.74 -8.81
C SER A 728 -39.10 -10.66 -8.64
N GLY A 729 -37.97 -10.40 -9.32
CA GLY A 729 -36.72 -11.14 -9.08
C GLY A 729 -36.77 -12.66 -9.33
N ALA A 730 -37.73 -13.16 -10.11
CA ALA A 730 -37.84 -14.56 -10.46
C ALA A 730 -37.47 -14.81 -11.94
N PRO A 731 -36.74 -15.90 -12.28
CA PRO A 731 -36.51 -16.25 -13.68
C PRO A 731 -37.85 -16.59 -14.36
N PRO A 732 -38.07 -16.19 -15.63
CA PRO A 732 -39.35 -16.39 -16.28
C PRO A 732 -39.62 -17.89 -16.46
N THR A 733 -40.70 -18.36 -15.83
CA THR A 733 -41.21 -19.72 -15.98
C THR A 733 -42.20 -19.76 -17.14
N GLY A 734 -41.85 -20.54 -18.18
CA GLY A 734 -42.74 -21.27 -19.09
C GLY A 734 -43.76 -20.49 -19.95
N GLY A 735 -43.61 -20.56 -21.28
CA GLY A 735 -44.68 -20.18 -22.20
C GLY A 735 -44.40 -20.36 -23.69
N THR A 736 -44.58 -21.60 -24.18
CA THR A 736 -44.86 -22.00 -25.59
C THR A 736 -43.84 -21.67 -26.68
N ALA A 737 -42.94 -22.62 -26.94
CA ALA A 737 -42.27 -22.76 -28.23
C ALA A 737 -43.21 -23.49 -29.22
N GLY A 738 -43.80 -22.73 -30.15
CA GLY A 738 -44.49 -23.22 -31.35
C GLY A 738 -43.78 -22.67 -32.60
N ARG A 739 -43.42 -23.59 -33.49
CA ARG A 739 -42.53 -23.48 -34.66
C ARG A 739 -42.87 -22.39 -35.71
N SER A 740 -41.83 -21.86 -36.36
CA SER A 740 -41.59 -21.95 -37.83
C SER A 740 -40.34 -21.09 -38.19
N GLU A 741 -39.17 -21.70 -38.33
CA GLU A 741 -38.46 -21.94 -39.61
C GLU A 741 -38.02 -20.68 -40.40
N TYR A 742 -36.72 -20.44 -40.43
CA TYR A 742 -35.96 -20.37 -41.68
C TYR A 742 -34.62 -21.07 -41.51
N ALA A 743 -34.38 -22.04 -42.40
CA ALA A 743 -33.19 -22.85 -42.51
C ALA A 743 -32.05 -22.08 -43.20
N GLY A 744 -30.80 -22.43 -42.87
CA GLY A 744 -29.65 -21.98 -43.65
C GLY A 744 -28.27 -22.15 -43.03
N GLY A 745 -27.87 -23.38 -42.67
CA GLY A 745 -26.51 -23.82 -43.01
C GLY A 745 -25.66 -24.36 -41.87
N VAL A 746 -25.86 -25.63 -41.53
CA VAL A 746 -24.87 -26.46 -40.82
C VAL A 746 -24.33 -27.48 -41.82
N VAL A 747 -23.01 -27.50 -41.98
CA VAL A 747 -22.27 -28.59 -42.61
C VAL A 747 -22.55 -29.87 -41.80
N ARG A 748 -23.32 -30.79 -42.39
CA ARG A 748 -23.56 -32.14 -41.85
C ARG A 748 -22.57 -33.11 -42.49
N HIS A 749 -21.83 -33.83 -41.67
CA HIS A 749 -21.48 -35.22 -41.95
C HIS A 749 -22.40 -36.12 -41.13
N VAL A 750 -23.27 -36.87 -41.80
CA VAL A 750 -24.03 -38.03 -41.28
C VAL A 750 -24.20 -39.05 -42.44
N PRO A 751 -24.71 -40.29 -42.27
CA PRO A 751 -23.93 -41.53 -42.15
C PRO A 751 -24.33 -42.65 -43.15
N ALA A 752 -23.59 -43.77 -43.10
CA ALA A 752 -23.89 -45.20 -43.40
C ALA A 752 -24.89 -45.67 -44.51
N GLY A 753 -24.35 -46.54 -45.40
CA GLY A 753 -25.01 -47.70 -46.06
C GLY A 753 -25.55 -47.46 -47.48
N PRO A 754 -25.59 -48.45 -48.41
CA PRO A 754 -25.70 -49.91 -48.19
C PRO A 754 -24.83 -50.82 -49.11
N GLY A 755 -24.86 -52.15 -48.86
CA GLY A 755 -24.64 -53.18 -49.91
C GLY A 755 -23.47 -54.17 -49.72
N ALA A 756 -23.80 -55.43 -49.42
CA ALA A 756 -22.97 -56.62 -49.67
C ALA A 756 -22.90 -56.91 -51.21
N PRO A 757 -22.09 -57.86 -51.74
CA PRO A 757 -21.30 -58.93 -51.07
C PRO A 757 -19.85 -59.11 -51.58
N GLY A 758 -19.07 -59.96 -50.88
CA GLY A 758 -17.97 -60.70 -51.50
C GLY A 758 -16.68 -60.85 -50.68
N GLY A 759 -16.38 -62.08 -50.27
CA GLY A 759 -15.05 -62.66 -50.50
C GLY A 759 -13.97 -62.53 -49.42
N THR A 760 -13.96 -63.53 -48.54
CA THR A 760 -12.79 -64.32 -48.10
C THR A 760 -11.69 -63.74 -47.19
N ARG A 761 -11.66 -64.39 -46.01
CA ARG A 761 -10.54 -65.13 -45.37
C ARG A 761 -9.73 -64.45 -44.26
N ARG A 762 -9.92 -65.08 -43.09
CA ARG A 762 -8.95 -65.52 -42.05
C ARG A 762 -8.24 -64.38 -41.28
N SER A 763 -8.10 -64.42 -39.96
CA SER A 763 -8.32 -65.49 -38.99
C SER A 763 -8.11 -64.93 -37.58
N THR A 764 -8.83 -65.53 -36.61
CA THR A 764 -8.41 -65.85 -35.22
C THR A 764 -8.09 -64.67 -34.28
N GLN A 765 -8.54 -64.62 -33.02
CA GLN A 765 -9.29 -65.56 -32.18
C GLN A 765 -9.72 -64.82 -30.90
N ASP A 766 -10.91 -65.17 -30.40
CA ASP A 766 -11.28 -65.40 -28.99
C ASP A 766 -11.29 -64.25 -27.95
N GLN A 767 -12.47 -63.64 -27.88
CA GLN A 767 -13.33 -63.40 -26.71
C GLN A 767 -13.41 -64.58 -25.67
N PRO A 768 -14.24 -64.54 -24.59
CA PRO A 768 -14.46 -63.51 -23.55
C PRO A 768 -14.81 -64.15 -22.15
N GLY A 769 -15.32 -63.38 -21.19
CA GLY A 769 -16.19 -63.89 -20.10
C GLY A 769 -16.48 -62.80 -19.08
N GLN A 770 -17.67 -62.18 -19.04
CA GLN A 770 -18.87 -62.62 -18.29
C GLN A 770 -18.52 -63.14 -16.88
N GLY A 771 -19.12 -62.68 -15.77
CA GLY A 771 -20.15 -61.68 -15.54
C GLY A 771 -20.55 -61.72 -14.05
N ARG A 772 -20.92 -60.56 -13.51
CA ARG A 772 -21.89 -60.29 -12.42
C ARG A 772 -21.77 -61.01 -11.05
N PRO A 773 -22.44 -60.48 -10.00
CA PRO A 773 -21.85 -60.25 -8.68
C PRO A 773 -22.35 -61.25 -7.63
N GLU A 774 -21.71 -61.32 -6.47
CA GLU A 774 -22.39 -61.15 -5.16
C GLU A 774 -21.44 -61.19 -3.96
N ARG A 775 -22.00 -60.64 -2.88
CA ARG A 775 -21.54 -60.40 -1.52
C ARG A 775 -20.90 -61.60 -0.80
N GLY A 776 -20.10 -61.30 0.23
CA GLY A 776 -20.11 -62.09 1.46
C GLY A 776 -18.75 -62.29 2.14
N GLU A 777 -18.49 -61.45 3.15
CA GLU A 777 -17.92 -61.77 4.47
C GLU A 777 -16.61 -62.59 4.63
N GLY A 778 -15.73 -62.04 5.47
CA GLY A 778 -14.98 -62.82 6.47
C GLY A 778 -13.46 -62.87 6.29
N GLY A 779 -12.74 -62.02 7.05
CA GLY A 779 -11.29 -62.04 7.20
C GLY A 779 -10.75 -60.75 7.81
#